data_AF-A0A9W8L8R6-F1
#
_entry.id   AF-A0A9W8L8R6-F1
#
_cell.length_a   1.000
_cell.length_b   1.000
_cell.length_c   1.000
_cell.angle_alpha   90.00
_cell.angle_beta   90.00
_cell.angle_gamma   90.00
#
_symmetry.space_group_name_H-M   'P 1'
#
loop_
_entity.id
_entity.type
_entity.pdbx_description
1 polymer ?
#
loop_
_entity_poly.entity_id
_entity_poly.type
_entity_poly.pdbx_seq_one_letter_code
_entity_poly.pdbx_strand_id
1 'polypeptide(L)'
;MGKRFRYWHVETSWFRDVNYVEAATCVLLLALICPNFDYAAVDKFNRKPFMRAMQKKIVEPGHSPAGPSADIQKAIVEEVRLFRQVDKSIPWYPLAAKYRLSVDAVQTIYNQAEVDARRRQKQSVLVTRAAERHFDSSLDQCNWEAVVSELDTPLIECLDLFDASNSTIQPRSLIETYGGWSTTDMERLRQFIADNYTDDSTVDWKLAGAYMNVDSLECRRVGLHTFNEPINTVGYRRICELRESKLSWKEIHQCFLQYSNESLLCSRYQCFKAKLKGKTAKRLTAKWTDSEHKQMMDLINRHVQSASRSELVDIIKCVLPARPLSDIRIFFDRYAYELKTGRLRLDQIARLRELVAEYGEDWDRIGEALGVLPSRAQHNWIKYGGNVDDHSAWSVDEIRQLQRLVESGVKSQEAAQLMVIKPHWACEVKARTVKSSAKQKRGDALSGLSWAAADDETLLKMVDGPGANTTARWEQVGKDLGRTVAACRARFSVLNRSRSAKQLIDNRKPLVSSVVQGQLELNGAVDWLQVSQSTGLGLRECLELSQYDVGKASWQYDPDSFSQSMADRMAGFIKEHYPAPALVNYRAVSNFMWVYMDDCVRIHDMLQGKFKWTEAGYERAAALKAQGLTFKEVAQHLSPSLTLRSIANALGRYSSPKRVREPISVDRLEEINRLVDEYAGKFTVIEIVNKIRTTLNLDYRCNYHSKICWRMSVHPYYLAKSRNIDYNDVANRIATGQTTATLAAKELDIPLPTLVSKVRNVNSKLYSPKWTEEEIRRLVDYVQTCDSKPDMVFFSRLIGTKSSMQCNTKVFHLRRKGILPSIGDMVE
;
A
#
# COMPACT_ATOMS: atom_id res chain seq x y z
N MET A 1 -41.93 27.88 -21.35
CA MET A 1 -42.69 28.09 -20.09
C MET A 1 -41.70 28.34 -18.96
N GLY A 2 -41.43 29.61 -18.63
CA GLY A 2 -40.51 30.00 -17.56
C GLY A 2 -41.26 30.40 -16.29
N LYS A 3 -40.85 29.88 -15.12
CA LYS A 3 -41.34 30.33 -13.82
C LYS A 3 -40.28 31.21 -13.14
N ARG A 4 -40.66 32.47 -12.89
CA ARG A 4 -39.92 33.44 -12.06
C ARG A 4 -39.94 32.99 -10.60
N PHE A 5 -38.78 32.95 -9.94
CA PHE A 5 -38.67 32.89 -8.48
C PHE A 5 -38.75 34.33 -7.92
N ARG A 6 -39.58 34.53 -6.89
CA ARG A 6 -39.74 35.82 -6.19
C ARG A 6 -38.58 36.02 -5.22
N TYR A 7 -37.96 37.21 -5.26
CA TYR A 7 -37.09 37.72 -4.21
C TYR A 7 -37.88 37.95 -2.92
N TRP A 8 -37.34 37.52 -1.78
CA TRP A 8 -37.81 37.94 -0.46
C TRP A 8 -37.17 39.28 -0.12
N HIS A 9 -37.96 40.35 -0.11
CA HIS A 9 -37.57 41.62 0.51
C HIS A 9 -37.85 41.49 2.01
N VAL A 10 -36.80 41.51 2.85
CA VAL A 10 -36.96 41.68 4.30
C VAL A 10 -37.12 43.17 4.56
N GLU A 11 -38.28 43.58 5.06
CA GLU A 11 -38.51 44.97 5.48
C GLU A 11 -37.64 45.29 6.71
N THR A 12 -36.83 46.35 6.57
CA THR A 12 -35.89 46.84 7.59
C THR A 12 -36.54 47.47 8.82
N SER A 13 -37.88 47.49 8.88
CA SER A 13 -38.67 48.02 10.00
C SER A 13 -38.65 47.11 11.23
N TRP A 14 -38.32 45.82 11.09
CA TRP A 14 -38.35 44.84 12.20
C TRP A 14 -37.20 44.96 13.21
N PHE A 15 -36.13 45.68 12.87
CA PHE A 15 -34.92 45.77 13.71
C PHE A 15 -34.82 47.05 14.55
N ARG A 16 -35.86 47.88 14.60
CA ARG A 16 -35.80 49.14 15.37
C ARG A 16 -35.81 48.94 16.89
N ASP A 17 -36.29 47.81 17.39
CA ASP A 17 -36.45 47.55 18.83
C ASP A 17 -35.71 46.31 19.37
N VAL A 18 -34.79 45.73 18.59
CA VAL A 18 -34.02 44.54 19.01
C VAL A 18 -32.63 44.94 19.50
N ASN A 19 -32.19 44.35 20.62
CA ASN A 19 -30.87 44.60 21.21
C ASN A 19 -29.76 44.33 20.16
N TYR A 20 -28.79 45.23 20.04
CA TYR A 20 -27.76 45.22 19.00
C TYR A 20 -26.95 43.91 18.96
N VAL A 21 -26.83 43.23 20.11
CA VAL A 21 -26.18 41.93 20.24
C VAL A 21 -27.00 40.82 19.60
N GLU A 22 -28.32 40.81 19.79
CA GLU A 22 -29.23 39.82 19.22
C GLU A 22 -29.35 39.99 17.70
N ALA A 23 -29.37 41.24 17.23
CA ALA A 23 -29.32 41.53 15.79
C ALA A 23 -28.02 41.01 15.14
N ALA A 24 -26.87 41.17 15.81
CA ALA A 24 -25.58 40.66 15.32
C ALA A 24 -25.51 39.12 15.31
N THR A 25 -26.06 38.46 16.34
CA THR A 25 -26.16 37.00 16.40
C THR A 25 -27.08 36.46 15.31
N CYS A 26 -28.20 37.13 15.03
CA CYS A 26 -29.12 36.77 13.95
C CYS A 26 -28.47 36.91 12.56
N VAL A 27 -27.67 37.96 12.33
CA VAL A 27 -26.93 38.13 11.06
C VAL A 27 -25.85 37.04 10.87
N LEU A 28 -25.14 36.67 11.95
CA LEU A 28 -24.18 35.57 11.93
C LEU A 28 -24.84 34.20 11.67
N LEU A 29 -26.00 33.95 12.29
CA LEU A 29 -26.80 32.75 12.04
C LEU A 29 -27.32 32.72 10.60
N LEU A 30 -27.81 33.83 10.06
CA LEU A 30 -28.29 33.91 8.67
C LEU A 30 -27.16 33.68 7.65
N ALA A 31 -25.95 34.20 7.92
CA ALA A 31 -24.77 33.96 7.10
C ALA A 31 -24.29 32.50 7.13
N LEU A 32 -24.52 31.78 8.23
CA LEU A 32 -24.16 30.36 8.37
C LEU A 32 -25.17 29.42 7.69
N ILE A 33 -26.43 29.85 7.53
CA ILE A 33 -27.52 28.98 7.06
C ILE A 33 -27.88 29.26 5.58
N CYS A 34 -27.56 30.44 5.04
CA CYS A 34 -27.89 30.82 3.66
C CYS A 34 -26.65 30.81 2.72
N PRO A 35 -26.56 29.90 1.74
CA PRO A 35 -25.39 29.79 0.85
C PRO A 35 -25.22 30.93 -0.16
N ASN A 36 -26.20 31.85 -0.29
CA ASN A 36 -26.15 33.02 -1.18
C ASN A 36 -26.23 34.34 -0.39
N PHE A 37 -25.71 34.39 0.84
CA PHE A 37 -25.71 35.59 1.66
C PHE A 37 -24.76 36.65 1.08
N ASP A 38 -25.28 37.84 0.75
CA ASP A 38 -24.51 38.93 0.16
C ASP A 38 -23.73 39.71 1.23
N TYR A 39 -22.44 39.41 1.35
CA TYR A 39 -21.54 40.07 2.30
C TYR A 39 -21.28 41.55 1.96
N ALA A 40 -21.52 42.01 0.73
CA ALA A 40 -21.36 43.41 0.36
C ALA A 40 -22.41 44.33 1.03
N ALA A 41 -23.57 43.77 1.42
CA ALA A 41 -24.60 44.49 2.17
C ALA A 41 -24.20 44.76 3.64
N VAL A 42 -23.34 43.90 4.22
CA VAL A 42 -22.84 44.05 5.60
C VAL A 42 -21.79 45.16 5.70
N ASP A 43 -21.07 45.45 4.61
CA ASP A 43 -20.02 46.48 4.60
C ASP A 43 -20.55 47.92 4.74
N LYS A 44 -21.88 48.12 4.64
CA LYS A 44 -22.57 49.38 4.96
C LYS A 44 -22.85 49.58 6.44
N PHE A 45 -22.60 48.58 7.31
CA PHE A 45 -22.71 48.75 8.76
C PHE A 45 -21.49 49.47 9.32
N ASN A 46 -21.74 50.52 10.11
CA ASN A 46 -20.75 51.49 10.58
C ASN A 46 -19.56 50.81 11.32
N ARG A 47 -18.39 50.71 10.66
CA ARG A 47 -17.21 49.88 11.06
C ARG A 47 -16.60 50.21 12.43
N LYS A 48 -16.72 51.43 12.96
CA LYS A 48 -15.92 51.86 14.13
C LYS A 48 -16.36 51.28 15.49
N PRO A 49 -17.66 51.28 15.86
CA PRO A 49 -18.10 50.74 17.15
C PRO A 49 -18.00 49.22 17.22
N PHE A 50 -18.33 48.53 16.12
CA PHE A 50 -18.24 47.07 15.99
C PHE A 50 -16.79 46.57 16.17
N MET A 51 -15.82 47.23 15.53
CA MET A 51 -14.40 46.84 15.63
C MET A 51 -13.79 47.12 17.01
N ARG A 52 -14.22 48.19 17.70
CA ARG A 52 -13.79 48.47 19.08
C ARG A 52 -14.35 47.45 20.10
N ALA A 53 -15.57 46.96 19.90
CA ALA A 53 -16.16 45.95 20.76
C ALA A 53 -15.50 44.57 20.60
N MET A 54 -15.09 44.21 19.37
CA MET A 54 -14.33 42.98 19.10
C MET A 54 -12.93 43.01 19.73
N GLN A 55 -12.19 44.12 19.56
CA GLN A 55 -10.86 44.29 20.17
C GLN A 55 -10.91 44.21 21.71
N LYS A 56 -11.97 44.73 22.34
CA LYS A 56 -12.10 44.72 23.80
C LYS A 56 -12.45 43.35 24.40
N LYS A 57 -12.98 42.41 23.60
CA LYS A 57 -13.28 41.03 24.02
C LYS A 57 -12.19 40.01 23.68
N ILE A 58 -11.37 40.28 22.66
CA ILE A 58 -10.26 39.39 22.26
C ILE A 58 -9.03 39.58 23.18
N VAL A 59 -8.91 40.72 23.85
CA VAL A 59 -7.81 41.04 24.77
C VAL A 59 -8.30 41.00 26.22
N GLU A 60 -8.66 39.82 26.72
CA GLU A 60 -8.61 39.57 28.16
C GLU A 60 -7.29 38.85 28.48
N PRO A 61 -6.41 39.42 29.33
CA PRO A 61 -5.07 38.91 29.56
C PRO A 61 -5.14 37.74 30.54
N GLY A 62 -5.31 36.55 30.00
CA GLY A 62 -5.17 35.33 30.77
C GLY A 62 -4.81 34.18 29.85
N HIS A 63 -3.52 33.96 29.62
CA HIS A 63 -2.81 32.66 29.62
C HIS A 63 -1.48 32.75 28.83
N SER A 64 -0.39 32.46 29.56
CA SER A 64 0.97 32.00 29.19
C SER A 64 1.86 32.84 28.24
N PRO A 65 3.14 33.11 28.61
CA PRO A 65 4.14 33.76 27.76
C PRO A 65 4.77 32.84 26.69
N ALA A 66 4.32 31.60 26.57
CA ALA A 66 4.78 30.69 25.53
C ALA A 66 4.18 31.09 24.18
N GLY A 67 5.02 31.45 23.21
CA GLY A 67 4.59 31.74 21.84
C GLY A 67 3.79 30.58 21.20
N PRO A 68 3.10 30.82 20.08
CA PRO A 68 2.28 29.80 19.42
C PRO A 68 3.13 28.58 19.03
N SER A 69 2.56 27.37 19.16
CA SER A 69 3.21 26.11 18.79
C SER A 69 3.59 26.07 17.31
N ALA A 70 4.61 25.27 16.96
CA ALA A 70 5.09 25.14 15.58
C ALA A 70 3.97 24.80 14.57
N ASP A 71 3.01 23.96 14.96
CA ASP A 71 1.86 23.61 14.11
C ASP A 71 0.94 24.80 13.82
N ILE A 72 0.75 25.69 14.81
CA ILE A 72 -0.05 26.91 14.66
C ILE A 72 0.71 27.88 13.75
N GLN A 73 2.02 28.02 13.95
CA GLN A 73 2.86 28.85 13.08
C GLN A 73 2.81 28.39 11.63
N LYS A 74 2.89 27.07 11.40
CA LYS A 74 2.79 26.47 10.06
C LYS A 74 1.41 26.70 9.42
N ALA A 75 0.33 26.46 10.15
CA ALA A 75 -1.04 26.70 9.66
C ALA A 75 -1.28 28.16 9.28
N ILE A 76 -0.76 29.11 10.07
CA ILE A 76 -0.81 30.55 9.76
C ILE A 76 -0.11 30.85 8.44
N VAL A 77 1.09 30.32 8.23
CA VAL A 77 1.89 30.56 7.01
C VAL A 77 1.18 30.00 5.77
N GLU A 78 0.59 28.81 5.88
CA GLU A 78 -0.15 28.17 4.79
C GLU A 78 -1.41 28.96 4.42
N GLU A 79 -2.21 29.39 5.40
CA GLU A 79 -3.42 30.19 5.12
C GLU A 79 -3.10 31.57 4.55
N VAL A 80 -2.07 32.25 5.03
CA VAL A 80 -1.65 33.55 4.47
C VAL A 80 -1.19 33.40 3.01
N ARG A 81 -0.49 32.30 2.67
CA ARG A 81 -0.10 31.99 1.29
C ARG A 81 -1.31 31.70 0.40
N LEU A 82 -2.28 30.94 0.90
CA LEU A 82 -3.54 30.66 0.20
C LEU A 82 -4.32 31.95 -0.08
N PHE A 83 -4.45 32.85 0.91
CA PHE A 83 -5.12 34.13 0.71
C PHE A 83 -4.42 34.97 -0.36
N ARG A 84 -3.08 35.02 -0.38
CA ARG A 84 -2.31 35.73 -1.43
C ARG A 84 -2.50 35.18 -2.85
N GLN A 85 -2.81 33.89 -2.98
CA GLN A 85 -3.06 33.27 -4.29
C GLN A 85 -4.45 33.57 -4.83
N VAL A 86 -5.45 33.68 -3.94
CA VAL A 86 -6.86 33.90 -4.30
C VAL A 86 -7.22 35.38 -4.38
N ASP A 87 -6.64 36.22 -3.51
CA ASP A 87 -6.94 37.65 -3.40
C ASP A 87 -5.64 38.44 -3.10
N LYS A 88 -5.52 39.68 -3.63
CA LYS A 88 -4.36 40.53 -3.31
C LYS A 88 -4.39 41.02 -1.86
N SER A 89 -5.53 40.93 -1.17
CA SER A 89 -5.69 41.37 0.23
C SER A 89 -5.75 40.21 1.22
N ILE A 90 -4.89 40.24 2.25
CA ILE A 90 -4.86 39.23 3.31
C ILE A 90 -5.85 39.65 4.41
N PRO A 91 -6.81 38.80 4.80
CA PRO A 91 -7.75 39.10 5.88
C PRO A 91 -7.09 38.92 7.25
N TRP A 92 -6.17 39.83 7.59
CA TRP A 92 -5.36 39.77 8.81
C TRP A 92 -6.18 39.67 10.10
N TYR A 93 -7.30 40.38 10.20
CA TYR A 93 -8.16 40.39 11.40
C TYR A 93 -8.90 39.07 11.61
N PRO A 94 -9.57 38.48 10.59
CA PRO A 94 -10.11 37.13 10.70
C PRO A 94 -9.07 36.06 11.07
N LEU A 95 -7.86 36.13 10.48
CA LEU A 95 -6.77 35.20 10.80
C LEU A 95 -6.31 35.34 12.26
N ALA A 96 -6.07 36.57 12.72
CA ALA A 96 -5.72 36.87 14.11
C ALA A 96 -6.78 36.33 15.09
N ALA A 97 -8.06 36.55 14.80
CA ALA A 97 -9.16 36.04 15.61
C ALA A 97 -9.23 34.50 15.63
N LYS A 98 -9.03 33.84 14.49
CA LYS A 98 -9.04 32.37 14.37
C LYS A 98 -7.97 31.70 15.23
N TYR A 99 -6.75 32.25 15.20
CA TYR A 99 -5.62 31.70 15.96
C TYR A 99 -5.46 32.29 17.36
N ARG A 100 -6.37 33.18 17.79
CA ARG A 100 -6.31 33.90 19.07
C ARG A 100 -4.98 34.63 19.28
N LEU A 101 -4.47 35.25 18.21
CA LEU A 101 -3.24 36.04 18.20
C LEU A 101 -3.54 37.50 17.85
N SER A 102 -2.60 38.41 18.11
CA SER A 102 -2.68 39.76 17.55
C SER A 102 -2.36 39.73 16.05
N VAL A 103 -2.85 40.73 15.31
CA VAL A 103 -2.50 40.91 13.89
C VAL A 103 -0.98 41.00 13.70
N ASP A 104 -0.29 41.73 14.58
CA ASP A 104 1.17 41.89 14.53
C ASP A 104 1.91 40.57 14.75
N ALA A 105 1.40 39.69 15.63
CA ALA A 105 1.99 38.38 15.85
C ALA A 105 1.84 37.47 14.62
N VAL A 106 0.67 37.45 13.99
CA VAL A 106 0.41 36.71 12.74
C VAL A 106 1.31 37.22 11.61
N GLN A 107 1.45 38.54 11.46
CA GLN A 107 2.35 39.14 10.48
C GLN A 107 3.82 38.80 10.76
N THR A 108 4.25 38.82 12.02
CA THR A 108 5.62 38.48 12.41
C THR A 108 5.95 37.01 12.08
N ILE A 109 5.05 36.08 12.40
CA ILE A 109 5.19 34.66 12.07
C ILE A 109 5.33 34.47 10.55
N TYR A 110 4.46 35.10 9.78
CA TYR A 110 4.52 35.01 8.31
C TYR A 110 5.81 35.62 7.74
N ASN A 111 6.21 36.80 8.21
CA ASN A 111 7.43 37.47 7.77
C ASN A 111 8.67 36.65 8.12
N GLN A 112 8.72 36.04 9.30
CA GLN A 112 9.82 35.16 9.71
C GLN A 112 9.89 33.93 8.81
N ALA A 113 8.76 33.28 8.52
CA ALA A 113 8.70 32.14 7.63
C ALA A 113 9.10 32.47 6.18
N GLU A 114 8.79 33.68 5.69
CA GLU A 114 9.26 34.19 4.39
C GLU A 114 10.78 34.41 4.38
N VAL A 115 11.34 34.96 5.46
CA VAL A 115 12.79 35.12 5.62
C VAL A 115 13.48 33.76 5.63
N ASP A 116 12.95 32.80 6.38
CA ASP A 116 13.51 31.44 6.48
C ASP A 116 13.38 30.69 5.15
N ALA A 117 12.26 30.83 4.43
CA ALA A 117 12.08 30.25 3.10
C ALA A 117 13.09 30.82 2.09
N ARG A 118 13.33 32.13 2.10
CA ARG A 118 14.36 32.77 1.26
C ARG A 118 15.76 32.31 1.63
N ARG A 119 16.04 32.13 2.93
CA ARG A 119 17.32 31.60 3.42
C ARG A 119 17.54 30.16 2.93
N ARG A 120 16.53 29.31 3.08
CA ARG A 120 16.56 27.90 2.63
C ARG A 120 16.71 27.80 1.11
N GLN A 121 16.03 28.66 0.35
CA GLN A 121 16.19 28.72 -1.11
C GLN A 121 17.62 29.13 -1.51
N LYS A 122 18.21 30.12 -0.84
CA LYS A 122 19.62 30.49 -1.07
C LYS A 122 20.56 29.34 -0.76
N GLN A 123 20.36 28.64 0.35
CA GLN A 123 21.17 27.46 0.72
C GLN A 123 20.99 26.32 -0.29
N SER A 124 19.77 26.05 -0.74
CA SER A 124 19.48 25.05 -1.78
C SER A 124 20.23 25.33 -3.08
N VAL A 125 20.29 26.59 -3.52
CA VAL A 125 21.09 27.00 -4.68
C VAL A 125 22.59 26.78 -4.46
N LEU A 126 23.11 27.08 -3.26
CA LEU A 126 24.53 26.85 -2.93
C LEU A 126 24.88 25.37 -2.92
N VAL A 127 24.05 24.54 -2.29
CA VAL A 127 24.20 23.08 -2.25
C VAL A 127 24.14 22.50 -3.65
N THR A 128 23.17 22.90 -4.46
CA THR A 128 23.03 22.40 -5.83
C THR A 128 24.25 22.74 -6.69
N ARG A 129 24.77 23.98 -6.60
CA ARG A 129 26.01 24.37 -7.30
C ARG A 129 27.27 23.67 -6.79
N ALA A 130 27.36 23.38 -5.49
CA ALA A 130 28.46 22.61 -4.94
C ALA A 130 28.39 21.15 -5.41
N ALA A 131 27.20 20.55 -5.39
CA ALA A 131 26.97 19.20 -5.92
C ALA A 131 27.37 19.09 -7.39
N GLU A 132 26.99 20.06 -8.23
CA GLU A 132 27.39 20.10 -9.65
C GLU A 132 28.90 20.18 -9.87
N ARG A 133 29.62 20.92 -9.02
CA ARG A 133 31.09 21.03 -9.10
C ARG A 133 31.79 19.75 -8.64
N HIS A 134 31.23 19.06 -7.66
CA HIS A 134 31.75 17.81 -7.10
C HIS A 134 31.10 16.57 -7.73
N PHE A 135 30.42 16.74 -8.87
CA PHE A 135 29.84 15.65 -9.63
C PHE A 135 30.90 15.01 -10.53
N ASP A 136 31.17 13.74 -10.31
CA ASP A 136 32.03 12.94 -11.15
C ASP A 136 31.22 12.31 -12.29
N SER A 137 31.30 12.90 -13.48
CA SER A 137 30.64 12.39 -14.68
C SER A 137 31.10 10.99 -15.13
N SER A 138 32.29 10.54 -14.71
CA SER A 138 32.82 9.22 -15.08
C SER A 138 32.24 8.11 -14.21
N LEU A 139 31.97 8.42 -12.94
CA LEU A 139 31.31 7.53 -11.98
C LEU A 139 29.80 7.77 -11.93
N ASP A 140 29.33 8.86 -12.55
CA ASP A 140 27.94 9.32 -12.61
C ASP A 140 27.37 9.56 -11.20
N GLN A 141 28.22 10.12 -10.33
CA GLN A 141 28.01 10.22 -8.88
C GLN A 141 28.49 11.55 -8.32
N CYS A 142 27.79 12.05 -7.30
CA CYS A 142 28.21 13.24 -6.56
C CYS A 142 29.09 12.85 -5.36
N ASN A 143 30.23 13.53 -5.19
CA ASN A 143 31.04 13.41 -3.98
C ASN A 143 30.44 14.25 -2.85
N TRP A 144 29.46 13.67 -2.14
CA TRP A 144 28.75 14.36 -1.07
C TRP A 144 29.64 14.71 0.14
N GLU A 145 30.73 13.99 0.38
CA GLU A 145 31.69 14.31 1.44
C GLU A 145 32.41 15.64 1.12
N ALA A 146 32.78 15.85 -0.14
CA ALA A 146 33.37 17.12 -0.59
C ALA A 146 32.36 18.27 -0.50
N VAL A 147 31.09 18.04 -0.84
CA VAL A 147 30.01 19.04 -0.70
C VAL A 147 29.80 19.44 0.77
N VAL A 148 29.72 18.45 1.67
CA VAL A 148 29.59 18.67 3.11
C VAL A 148 30.76 19.47 3.66
N SER A 149 31.98 19.12 3.24
CA SER A 149 33.21 19.82 3.65
C SER A 149 33.26 21.26 3.14
N GLU A 150 32.85 21.50 1.88
CA GLU A 150 32.85 22.84 1.30
C GLU A 150 31.83 23.78 1.96
N LEU A 151 30.66 23.27 2.31
CA LEU A 151 29.54 24.08 2.81
C LEU A 151 29.42 24.07 4.34
N ASP A 152 30.26 23.31 5.04
CA ASP A 152 30.20 23.07 6.49
C ASP A 152 28.76 22.74 6.96
N THR A 153 28.07 21.91 6.17
CA THR A 153 26.65 21.57 6.37
C THR A 153 26.49 20.05 6.41
N PRO A 154 25.76 19.48 7.41
CA PRO A 154 25.62 18.03 7.54
C PRO A 154 25.06 17.34 6.29
N LEU A 155 25.48 16.10 6.04
CA LEU A 155 25.11 15.33 4.84
C LEU A 155 23.59 15.30 4.59
N ILE A 156 22.80 14.98 5.62
CA ILE A 156 21.34 14.89 5.50
C ILE A 156 20.72 16.24 5.13
N GLU A 157 21.23 17.34 5.66
CA GLU A 157 20.76 18.68 5.36
C GLU A 157 21.15 19.10 3.94
N CYS A 158 22.38 18.79 3.49
CA CYS A 158 22.78 18.95 2.09
C CYS A 158 21.87 18.16 1.14
N LEU A 159 21.60 16.88 1.44
CA LEU A 159 20.74 16.04 0.59
C LEU A 159 19.29 16.54 0.54
N ASP A 160 18.75 17.09 1.64
CA ASP A 160 17.40 17.65 1.67
C ASP A 160 17.30 19.00 0.94
N LEU A 161 18.37 19.80 0.99
CA LEU A 161 18.49 21.08 0.29
C LEU A 161 18.81 20.93 -1.20
N PHE A 162 19.31 19.78 -1.64
CA PHE A 162 19.65 19.54 -3.04
C PHE A 162 18.41 19.58 -3.94
N ASP A 163 18.44 20.50 -4.92
CA ASP A 163 17.35 20.68 -5.87
C ASP A 163 17.70 20.03 -7.21
N ALA A 164 17.36 18.76 -7.34
CA ALA A 164 17.54 18.00 -8.58
C ALA A 164 16.81 18.60 -9.79
N SER A 165 15.74 19.39 -9.58
CA SER A 165 14.96 19.98 -10.69
C SER A 165 15.67 21.15 -11.36
N ASN A 166 16.51 21.86 -10.60
CA ASN A 166 17.33 22.97 -11.07
C ASN A 166 18.80 22.59 -11.27
N SER A 167 19.15 21.32 -11.08
CA SER A 167 20.49 20.79 -11.30
C SER A 167 20.68 20.31 -12.74
N THR A 168 21.89 20.46 -13.25
CA THR A 168 22.38 19.81 -14.46
C THR A 168 22.70 18.33 -14.28
N ILE A 169 22.83 17.85 -13.03
CA ILE A 169 23.03 16.44 -12.69
C ILE A 169 21.76 15.68 -13.03
N GLN A 170 21.84 14.80 -14.01
CA GLN A 170 20.73 13.92 -14.39
C GLN A 170 20.71 12.68 -13.49
N PRO A 171 19.53 12.25 -13.00
CA PRO A 171 19.40 10.98 -12.32
C PRO A 171 19.79 9.83 -13.23
N ARG A 172 20.57 8.89 -12.71
CA ARG A 172 20.90 7.64 -13.40
C ARG A 172 19.64 6.81 -13.56
N SER A 173 19.34 6.38 -14.78
CA SER A 173 18.25 5.45 -15.07
C SER A 173 18.81 4.04 -15.20
N LEU A 174 18.58 3.18 -14.19
CA LEU A 174 19.11 1.81 -14.18
C LEU A 174 18.04 0.76 -14.60
N ILE A 175 16.92 1.23 -15.18
CA ILE A 175 15.69 0.48 -15.45
C ILE A 175 15.85 -0.70 -16.43
N GLU A 176 16.82 -0.67 -17.35
CA GLU A 176 16.79 -1.63 -18.48
C GLU A 176 17.28 -3.04 -18.14
N THR A 177 18.02 -3.24 -17.04
CA THR A 177 18.29 -4.58 -16.51
C THR A 177 18.51 -4.53 -15.00
N TYR A 178 18.04 -5.55 -14.26
CA TYR A 178 18.41 -5.77 -12.85
C TYR A 178 19.95 -5.85 -12.62
N GLY A 179 20.78 -5.80 -13.67
CA GLY A 179 22.24 -5.76 -13.64
C GLY A 179 22.86 -4.36 -13.75
N GLY A 180 22.08 -3.28 -13.77
CA GLY A 180 22.62 -1.90 -13.78
C GLY A 180 23.21 -1.43 -12.45
N TRP A 181 22.82 -2.06 -11.33
CA TRP A 181 23.39 -1.79 -10.02
C TRP A 181 24.66 -2.61 -9.83
N SER A 182 25.80 -1.93 -9.69
CA SER A 182 27.04 -2.62 -9.32
C SER A 182 26.97 -3.13 -7.87
N THR A 183 27.79 -4.11 -7.52
CA THR A 183 27.96 -4.53 -6.11
C THR A 183 28.36 -3.36 -5.22
N THR A 184 29.16 -2.43 -5.76
CA THR A 184 29.59 -1.21 -5.07
C THR A 184 28.43 -0.25 -4.80
N ASP A 185 27.51 -0.05 -5.76
CA ASP A 185 26.32 0.78 -5.54
C ASP A 185 25.42 0.18 -4.45
N MET A 186 25.29 -1.15 -4.43
CA MET A 186 24.48 -1.87 -3.45
C MET A 186 25.07 -1.79 -2.04
N GLU A 187 26.39 -1.91 -1.91
CA GLU A 187 27.09 -1.76 -0.64
C GLU A 187 27.01 -0.32 -0.12
N ARG A 188 27.17 0.69 -0.99
CA ARG A 188 27.01 2.10 -0.61
C ARG A 188 25.60 2.43 -0.16
N LEU A 189 24.58 1.96 -0.87
CA LEU A 189 23.19 2.17 -0.45
C LEU A 189 22.92 1.52 0.92
N ARG A 190 23.43 0.30 1.14
CA ARG A 190 23.34 -0.37 2.45
C ARG A 190 24.03 0.44 3.55
N GLN A 191 25.24 0.92 3.30
CA GLN A 191 26.01 1.70 4.26
C GLN A 191 25.31 3.01 4.60
N PHE A 192 24.86 3.75 3.59
CA PHE A 192 24.10 4.99 3.78
C PHE A 192 22.84 4.75 4.65
N ILE A 193 22.10 3.66 4.40
CA ILE A 193 20.91 3.33 5.19
C ILE A 193 21.29 3.00 6.64
N ALA A 194 22.32 2.17 6.84
CA ALA A 194 22.78 1.77 8.17
C ALA A 194 23.29 2.95 9.01
N ASP A 195 23.96 3.92 8.38
CA ASP A 195 24.55 5.07 9.08
C ASP A 195 23.52 6.15 9.44
N ASN A 196 22.43 6.27 8.66
CA ASN A 196 21.50 7.39 8.78
C ASN A 196 20.09 7.00 9.26
N TYR A 197 19.75 5.71 9.28
CA TYR A 197 18.42 5.24 9.67
C TYR A 197 18.48 4.05 10.64
N THR A 198 17.56 4.06 11.62
CA THR A 198 17.47 3.01 12.65
C THR A 198 16.54 1.85 12.26
N ASP A 199 15.69 2.03 11.23
CA ASP A 199 14.77 1.01 10.69
C ASP A 199 14.52 1.28 9.19
N ASP A 200 14.44 0.23 8.38
CA ASP A 200 14.07 0.27 6.95
C ASP A 200 12.71 0.98 6.71
N SER A 201 11.82 0.97 7.70
CA SER A 201 10.50 1.61 7.60
C SER A 201 10.55 3.14 7.70
N THR A 202 11.65 3.71 8.20
CA THR A 202 11.86 5.16 8.35
C THR A 202 12.81 5.74 7.31
N VAL A 203 13.32 4.92 6.38
CA VAL A 203 14.21 5.36 5.30
C VAL A 203 13.51 6.38 4.41
N ASP A 204 14.10 7.58 4.34
CA ASP A 204 13.72 8.58 3.35
C ASP A 204 14.41 8.26 2.02
N TRP A 205 13.67 7.54 1.17
CA TRP A 205 14.13 7.12 -0.15
C TRP A 205 14.40 8.31 -1.10
N LYS A 206 13.90 9.51 -0.79
CA LYS A 206 14.25 10.72 -1.55
C LYS A 206 15.69 11.12 -1.26
N LEU A 207 16.10 11.13 0.01
CA LEU A 207 17.48 11.40 0.40
C LEU A 207 18.44 10.32 -0.09
N ALA A 208 18.03 9.05 0.02
CA ALA A 208 18.82 7.93 -0.53
C ALA A 208 18.94 8.01 -2.06
N GLY A 209 17.88 8.44 -2.75
CA GLY A 209 17.90 8.67 -4.20
C GLY A 209 18.86 9.80 -4.59
N ALA A 210 18.80 10.94 -3.90
CA ALA A 210 19.73 12.05 -4.08
C ALA A 210 21.19 11.65 -3.80
N TYR A 211 21.43 10.88 -2.73
CA TYR A 211 22.75 10.38 -2.38
C TYR A 211 23.31 9.47 -3.48
N MET A 212 22.49 8.56 -3.98
CA MET A 212 22.87 7.58 -5.01
C MET A 212 22.79 8.11 -6.45
N ASN A 213 22.39 9.38 -6.63
CA ASN A 213 22.06 9.97 -7.94
C ASN A 213 21.11 9.10 -8.79
N VAL A 214 20.06 8.55 -8.20
CA VAL A 214 19.06 7.69 -8.87
C VAL A 214 17.65 8.13 -8.49
N ASP A 215 16.67 7.73 -9.29
CA ASP A 215 15.27 7.93 -8.92
C ASP A 215 14.93 7.26 -7.57
N SER A 216 14.18 7.98 -6.73
CA SER A 216 13.82 7.52 -5.39
C SER A 216 13.01 6.21 -5.38
N LEU A 217 12.17 5.97 -6.40
CA LEU A 217 11.41 4.72 -6.53
C LEU A 217 12.31 3.56 -6.96
N GLU A 218 13.32 3.84 -7.78
CA GLU A 218 14.34 2.86 -8.16
C GLU A 218 15.20 2.48 -6.96
N CYS A 219 15.71 3.47 -6.22
CA CYS A 219 16.45 3.28 -4.97
C CYS A 219 15.64 2.46 -3.96
N ARG A 220 14.34 2.78 -3.80
CA ARG A 220 13.43 2.01 -2.95
C ARG A 220 13.23 0.58 -3.43
N ARG A 221 13.04 0.37 -4.74
CA ARG A 221 12.83 -0.97 -5.31
C ARG A 221 14.05 -1.84 -5.07
N VAL A 222 15.24 -1.30 -5.33
CA VAL A 222 16.49 -2.01 -5.15
C VAL A 222 16.79 -2.22 -3.68
N GLY A 223 16.67 -1.21 -2.82
CA GLY A 223 16.75 -1.38 -1.36
C GLY A 223 15.84 -2.52 -0.90
N LEU A 224 14.55 -2.46 -1.20
CA LEU A 224 13.60 -3.51 -0.80
C LEU A 224 13.93 -4.90 -1.35
N HIS A 225 14.52 -5.03 -2.54
CA HIS A 225 14.97 -6.31 -3.08
C HIS A 225 16.25 -6.82 -2.42
N THR A 226 17.21 -5.92 -2.23
CA THR A 226 18.52 -6.16 -1.61
C THR A 226 18.40 -6.61 -0.17
N PHE A 227 17.40 -6.08 0.56
CA PHE A 227 17.09 -6.45 1.94
C PHE A 227 16.16 -7.68 2.05
N ASN A 228 15.76 -8.28 0.92
CA ASN A 228 14.85 -9.43 0.85
C ASN A 228 15.43 -10.67 0.14
N GLU A 229 16.75 -10.75 -0.06
CA GLU A 229 17.35 -11.90 -0.72
C GLU A 229 16.96 -13.22 -0.01
N PRO A 230 16.61 -14.27 -0.76
CA PRO A 230 16.39 -15.57 -0.16
C PRO A 230 17.69 -16.10 0.46
N ILE A 231 17.61 -16.68 1.66
CA ILE A 231 18.74 -17.43 2.23
C ILE A 231 19.16 -18.50 1.23
N ASN A 232 20.43 -18.49 0.85
CA ASN A 232 21.05 -19.52 0.03
C ASN A 232 21.63 -20.64 0.92
N THR A 233 22.11 -21.73 0.31
CA THR A 233 22.62 -22.90 1.04
C THR A 233 23.83 -22.58 1.93
N VAL A 234 24.66 -21.60 1.54
CA VAL A 234 25.83 -21.18 2.32
C VAL A 234 25.40 -20.39 3.55
N GLY A 235 24.54 -19.38 3.37
CA GLY A 235 23.96 -18.61 4.46
C GLY A 235 23.16 -19.49 5.44
N TYR A 236 22.42 -20.49 4.93
CA TYR A 236 21.69 -21.43 5.78
C TYR A 236 22.63 -22.25 6.68
N ARG A 237 23.73 -22.78 6.13
CA ARG A 237 24.73 -23.54 6.91
C ARG A 237 25.35 -22.68 7.99
N ARG A 238 25.79 -21.48 7.63
CA ARG A 238 26.40 -20.55 8.56
C ARG A 238 25.44 -20.12 9.69
N ILE A 239 24.17 -19.90 9.38
CA ILE A 239 23.14 -19.65 10.41
C ILE A 239 22.96 -20.88 11.31
N CYS A 240 23.01 -22.11 10.78
CA CYS A 240 22.95 -23.31 11.62
C CYS A 240 24.14 -23.41 12.59
N GLU A 241 25.36 -23.17 12.11
CA GLU A 241 26.58 -23.14 12.94
C GLU A 241 26.43 -22.14 14.09
N LEU A 242 26.02 -20.91 13.80
CA LEU A 242 25.84 -19.87 14.83
C LEU A 242 24.71 -20.22 15.82
N ARG A 243 23.64 -20.89 15.36
CA ARG A 243 22.57 -21.40 16.23
C ARG A 243 23.05 -22.55 17.12
N GLU A 244 23.95 -23.42 16.62
CA GLU A 244 24.58 -24.49 17.39
C GLU A 244 25.55 -23.94 18.44
N SER A 245 26.24 -22.85 18.12
CA SER A 245 27.02 -22.05 19.08
C SER A 245 26.18 -21.24 20.07
N LYS A 246 24.85 -21.44 20.09
CA LYS A 246 23.87 -20.83 21.01
C LYS A 246 23.69 -19.30 20.87
N LEU A 247 24.07 -18.70 19.75
CA LEU A 247 23.78 -17.28 19.51
C LEU A 247 22.27 -17.04 19.34
N SER A 248 21.81 -15.93 19.91
CA SER A 248 20.46 -15.41 19.74
C SER A 248 20.23 -14.91 18.30
N TRP A 249 18.96 -14.78 17.88
CA TRP A 249 18.65 -14.25 16.54
C TRP A 249 19.16 -12.82 16.33
N LYS A 250 19.22 -12.03 17.41
CA LYS A 250 19.80 -10.69 17.42
C LYS A 250 21.30 -10.72 17.10
N GLU A 251 22.07 -11.57 17.78
CA GLU A 251 23.52 -11.71 17.54
C GLU A 251 23.80 -12.31 16.15
N ILE A 252 22.97 -13.23 15.67
CA ILE A 252 23.11 -13.78 14.32
C ILE A 252 22.78 -12.71 13.27
N HIS A 253 21.79 -11.86 13.50
CA HIS A 253 21.46 -10.77 12.58
C HIS A 253 22.60 -9.77 12.40
N GLN A 254 23.41 -9.53 13.43
CA GLN A 254 24.63 -8.72 13.30
C GLN A 254 25.66 -9.31 12.34
N CYS A 255 25.67 -10.64 12.14
CA CYS A 255 26.50 -11.30 11.13
C CYS A 255 25.83 -11.38 9.74
N PHE A 256 24.56 -11.00 9.64
CA PHE A 256 23.70 -11.12 8.47
C PHE A 256 22.91 -9.82 8.23
N LEU A 257 23.64 -8.70 8.16
CA LEU A 257 23.08 -7.35 8.00
C LEU A 257 22.34 -7.12 6.68
N GLN A 258 22.50 -8.03 5.70
CA GLN A 258 21.73 -7.97 4.46
C GLN A 258 20.23 -8.26 4.65
N TYR A 259 19.80 -8.69 5.84
CA TYR A 259 18.38 -8.81 6.19
C TYR A 259 17.98 -7.62 7.06
N SER A 260 16.80 -7.04 6.80
CA SER A 260 16.33 -5.82 7.48
C SER A 260 16.21 -5.93 9.01
N ASN A 261 15.90 -7.12 9.53
CA ASN A 261 15.77 -7.36 10.96
C ASN A 261 15.85 -8.86 11.31
N GLU A 262 15.99 -9.15 12.61
CA GLU A 262 16.06 -10.50 13.15
C GLU A 262 14.84 -11.38 12.80
N SER A 263 13.64 -10.77 12.72
CA SER A 263 12.40 -11.49 12.43
C SER A 263 12.36 -11.96 10.98
N LEU A 264 12.81 -11.11 10.05
CA LEU A 264 12.89 -11.45 8.64
C LEU A 264 13.94 -12.55 8.42
N LEU A 265 15.13 -12.41 9.00
CA LEU A 265 16.18 -13.44 8.97
C LEU A 265 15.67 -14.79 9.48
N CYS A 266 15.03 -14.81 10.66
CA CYS A 266 14.45 -16.01 11.24
C CYS A 266 13.36 -16.63 10.34
N SER A 267 12.45 -15.81 9.81
CA SER A 267 11.38 -16.27 8.93
C SER A 267 11.93 -16.90 7.64
N ARG A 268 12.94 -16.26 7.02
CA ARG A 268 13.60 -16.80 5.82
C ARG A 268 14.31 -18.10 6.13
N TYR A 269 14.95 -18.21 7.29
CA TYR A 269 15.63 -19.44 7.74
C TYR A 269 14.65 -20.59 7.88
N GLN A 270 13.49 -20.36 8.51
CA GLN A 270 12.45 -21.38 8.66
C GLN A 270 11.87 -21.81 7.31
N CYS A 271 11.64 -20.87 6.39
CA CYS A 271 11.17 -21.18 5.03
C CYS A 271 12.18 -22.03 4.26
N PHE A 272 13.47 -21.72 4.33
CA PHE A 272 14.51 -22.49 3.65
C PHE A 272 14.68 -23.89 4.29
N LYS A 273 14.65 -23.97 5.62
CA LYS A 273 14.64 -25.24 6.38
C LYS A 273 13.49 -26.16 6.00
N ALA A 274 12.29 -25.60 5.79
CA ALA A 274 11.13 -26.35 5.35
C ALA A 274 11.30 -26.92 3.92
N LYS A 275 11.87 -26.11 3.00
CA LYS A 275 12.22 -26.53 1.64
C LYS A 275 13.23 -27.68 1.63
N LEU A 276 14.31 -27.59 2.42
CA LEU A 276 15.34 -28.63 2.53
C LEU A 276 14.80 -29.96 3.06
N LYS A 277 13.79 -29.93 3.94
CA LYS A 277 13.17 -31.14 4.49
C LYS A 277 12.17 -31.82 3.54
N GLY A 278 12.09 -31.39 2.27
CA GLY A 278 11.12 -31.91 1.30
C GLY A 278 9.66 -31.68 1.69
N LYS A 279 9.40 -30.92 2.76
CA LYS A 279 8.07 -30.58 3.22
C LYS A 279 7.66 -29.28 2.53
N THR A 280 7.14 -29.40 1.30
CA THR A 280 6.12 -28.43 0.89
C THR A 280 5.03 -28.50 1.96
N ALA A 281 4.73 -27.38 2.60
CA ALA A 281 3.69 -27.32 3.62
C ALA A 281 2.34 -27.70 3.00
N LYS A 282 2.02 -29.00 2.97
CA LYS A 282 0.67 -29.51 2.71
C LYS A 282 -0.19 -29.00 3.85
N ARG A 283 -0.96 -27.93 3.59
CA ARG A 283 -2.14 -27.62 4.40
C ARG A 283 -3.03 -28.87 4.40
N LEU A 284 -3.27 -29.43 5.58
CA LEU A 284 -4.33 -30.39 5.84
C LEU A 284 -5.68 -29.73 5.50
N THR A 285 -6.13 -29.86 4.27
CA THR A 285 -7.53 -29.63 3.89
C THR A 285 -8.06 -30.98 3.44
N ALA A 286 -9.09 -31.48 4.12
CA ALA A 286 -9.73 -32.73 3.73
C ALA A 286 -10.26 -32.57 2.29
N LYS A 287 -10.00 -33.54 1.41
CA LYS A 287 -10.51 -33.49 0.02
C LYS A 287 -12.05 -33.33 0.04
N TRP A 288 -12.58 -32.50 -0.86
CA TRP A 288 -14.02 -32.38 -1.08
C TRP A 288 -14.53 -33.70 -1.66
N THR A 289 -15.62 -34.22 -1.10
CA THR A 289 -16.32 -35.38 -1.68
C THR A 289 -17.21 -34.92 -2.83
N ASP A 290 -17.54 -35.82 -3.76
CA ASP A 290 -18.40 -35.51 -4.91
C ASP A 290 -19.81 -35.07 -4.47
N SER A 291 -20.32 -35.65 -3.36
CA SER A 291 -21.59 -35.25 -2.77
C SER A 291 -21.56 -33.81 -2.24
N GLU A 292 -20.50 -33.43 -1.51
CA GLU A 292 -20.35 -32.06 -1.02
C GLU A 292 -20.16 -31.07 -2.18
N HIS A 293 -19.43 -31.47 -3.22
CA HIS A 293 -19.24 -30.68 -4.43
C HIS A 293 -20.59 -30.40 -5.12
N LYS A 294 -21.40 -31.43 -5.33
CA LYS A 294 -22.73 -31.32 -5.94
C LYS A 294 -23.66 -30.44 -5.13
N GLN A 295 -23.76 -30.66 -3.82
CA GLN A 295 -24.60 -29.84 -2.93
C GLN A 295 -24.19 -28.36 -2.96
N MET A 296 -22.89 -28.09 -2.98
CA MET A 296 -22.37 -26.73 -3.03
C MET A 296 -22.70 -26.05 -4.37
N MET A 297 -22.56 -26.77 -5.49
CA MET A 297 -22.93 -26.27 -6.82
C MET A 297 -24.43 -25.99 -6.93
N ASP A 298 -25.29 -26.89 -6.42
CA ASP A 298 -26.74 -26.70 -6.46
C ASP A 298 -27.20 -25.49 -5.63
N LEU A 299 -26.50 -25.19 -4.53
CA LEU A 299 -26.78 -24.01 -3.71
C LEU A 299 -26.31 -22.72 -4.39
N ILE A 300 -25.16 -22.75 -5.04
CA ILE A 300 -24.66 -21.58 -5.77
C ILE A 300 -25.60 -21.28 -6.95
N ASN A 301 -25.93 -22.28 -7.77
CA ASN A 301 -26.83 -22.08 -8.92
C ASN A 301 -28.22 -21.58 -8.51
N ARG A 302 -28.76 -22.06 -7.38
CA ARG A 302 -30.07 -21.59 -6.87
C ARG A 302 -30.08 -20.16 -6.35
N HIS A 303 -28.95 -19.64 -5.88
CA HIS A 303 -28.91 -18.39 -5.12
C HIS A 303 -27.96 -17.33 -5.69
N VAL A 304 -27.21 -17.62 -6.77
CA VAL A 304 -26.21 -16.69 -7.35
C VAL A 304 -26.82 -15.39 -7.87
N GLN A 305 -28.08 -15.41 -8.29
CA GLN A 305 -28.79 -14.21 -8.77
C GLN A 305 -29.46 -13.40 -7.65
N SER A 306 -29.75 -14.02 -6.50
CA SER A 306 -30.60 -13.43 -5.45
C SER A 306 -29.86 -13.13 -4.14
N ALA A 307 -28.68 -13.70 -3.93
CA ALA A 307 -27.93 -13.58 -2.68
C ALA A 307 -26.53 -13.02 -2.95
N SER A 308 -26.10 -12.09 -2.09
CA SER A 308 -24.73 -11.60 -2.09
C SER A 308 -23.75 -12.73 -1.78
N ARG A 309 -22.49 -12.54 -2.18
CA ARG A 309 -21.40 -13.51 -1.90
C ARG A 309 -21.30 -13.87 -0.42
N SER A 310 -21.55 -12.93 0.50
CA SER A 310 -21.49 -13.21 1.93
C SER A 310 -22.63 -14.13 2.35
N GLU A 311 -23.85 -13.84 1.87
CA GLU A 311 -25.05 -14.63 2.17
C GLU A 311 -24.94 -16.05 1.60
N LEU A 312 -24.40 -16.21 0.39
CA LEU A 312 -24.11 -17.52 -0.20
C LEU A 312 -23.15 -18.36 0.65
N VAL A 313 -22.07 -17.75 1.16
CA VAL A 313 -21.12 -18.44 2.03
C VAL A 313 -21.79 -18.87 3.33
N ASP A 314 -22.70 -18.05 3.86
CA ASP A 314 -23.44 -18.36 5.08
C ASP A 314 -24.48 -19.48 4.84
N ILE A 315 -25.20 -19.45 3.71
CA ILE A 315 -26.12 -20.52 3.28
C ILE A 315 -25.38 -21.85 3.13
N ILE A 316 -24.24 -21.85 2.43
CA ILE A 316 -23.43 -23.06 2.23
C ILE A 316 -22.87 -23.57 3.56
N LYS A 317 -22.51 -22.66 4.48
CA LYS A 317 -22.05 -23.04 5.81
C LYS A 317 -23.15 -23.71 6.64
N CYS A 318 -24.41 -23.31 6.46
CA CYS A 318 -25.55 -23.98 7.09
C CYS A 318 -25.76 -25.39 6.55
N VAL A 319 -25.56 -25.62 5.25
CA VAL A 319 -25.76 -26.93 4.62
C VAL A 319 -24.57 -27.87 4.81
N LEU A 320 -23.34 -27.34 4.84
CA LEU A 320 -22.10 -28.08 5.06
C LEU A 320 -21.44 -27.67 6.38
N PRO A 321 -22.08 -27.90 7.55
CA PRO A 321 -21.61 -27.38 8.83
C PRO A 321 -20.26 -27.96 9.25
N ALA A 322 -19.93 -29.17 8.80
CA ALA A 322 -18.66 -29.83 9.07
C ALA A 322 -17.46 -29.18 8.35
N ARG A 323 -17.69 -28.42 7.27
CA ARG A 323 -16.62 -27.80 6.48
C ARG A 323 -16.17 -26.46 7.08
N PRO A 324 -14.86 -26.20 7.24
CA PRO A 324 -14.38 -24.90 7.70
C PRO A 324 -14.82 -23.76 6.78
N LEU A 325 -15.17 -22.61 7.36
CA LEU A 325 -15.58 -21.42 6.59
C LEU A 325 -14.50 -20.97 5.60
N SER A 326 -13.22 -21.15 5.96
CA SER A 326 -12.08 -20.87 5.07
C SER A 326 -12.09 -21.74 3.83
N ASP A 327 -12.45 -23.02 3.95
CA ASP A 327 -12.44 -23.96 2.83
C ASP A 327 -13.61 -23.68 1.90
N ILE A 328 -14.78 -23.35 2.45
CA ILE A 328 -15.95 -22.89 1.69
C ILE A 328 -15.62 -21.61 0.92
N ARG A 329 -14.95 -20.63 1.57
CA ARG A 329 -14.52 -19.39 0.91
C ARG A 329 -13.50 -19.62 -0.20
N ILE A 330 -12.50 -20.47 0.03
CA ILE A 330 -11.48 -20.83 -0.97
C ILE A 330 -12.14 -21.55 -2.15
N PHE A 331 -13.08 -22.47 -1.89
CA PHE A 331 -13.85 -23.13 -2.94
C PHE A 331 -14.67 -22.12 -3.73
N PHE A 332 -15.38 -21.20 -3.06
CA PHE A 332 -16.15 -20.16 -3.72
C PHE A 332 -15.28 -19.21 -4.53
N ASP A 333 -14.10 -18.84 -4.02
CA ASP A 333 -13.11 -18.03 -4.76
C ASP A 333 -12.59 -18.78 -5.97
N ARG A 334 -12.31 -20.07 -5.85
CA ARG A 334 -11.87 -20.92 -6.95
C ARG A 334 -12.98 -21.13 -7.98
N TYR A 335 -14.22 -21.29 -7.54
CA TYR A 335 -15.39 -21.44 -8.39
C TYR A 335 -15.77 -20.13 -9.08
N ALA A 336 -15.75 -19.00 -8.37
CA ALA A 336 -15.92 -17.67 -8.95
C ALA A 336 -14.77 -17.33 -9.89
N TYR A 337 -13.55 -17.81 -9.62
CA TYR A 337 -12.43 -17.74 -10.54
C TYR A 337 -12.64 -18.66 -11.75
N GLU A 338 -13.15 -19.89 -11.60
CA GLU A 338 -13.46 -20.81 -12.71
C GLU A 338 -14.61 -20.28 -13.59
N LEU A 339 -15.66 -19.69 -13.00
CA LEU A 339 -16.72 -18.95 -13.70
C LEU A 339 -16.19 -17.71 -14.43
N LYS A 340 -15.26 -16.95 -13.81
CA LYS A 340 -14.66 -15.74 -14.42
C LYS A 340 -13.57 -16.05 -15.45
N THR A 341 -12.82 -17.13 -15.28
CA THR A 341 -11.72 -17.55 -16.15
C THR A 341 -12.18 -18.49 -17.27
N GLY A 342 -13.34 -19.13 -17.12
CA GLY A 342 -14.01 -19.88 -18.17
C GLY A 342 -13.20 -21.07 -18.69
N ARG A 343 -12.49 -21.82 -17.84
CA ARG A 343 -11.91 -23.11 -18.26
C ARG A 343 -12.95 -24.21 -18.11
N LEU A 344 -13.43 -24.73 -19.23
CA LEU A 344 -14.31 -25.92 -19.24
C LEU A 344 -13.51 -27.18 -18.87
N ARG A 345 -14.13 -28.06 -18.09
CA ARG A 345 -13.61 -29.43 -17.89
C ARG A 345 -13.83 -30.26 -19.16
N LEU A 346 -13.13 -31.39 -19.30
CA LEU A 346 -13.18 -32.23 -20.51
C LEU A 346 -14.60 -32.72 -20.83
N ASP A 347 -15.37 -33.11 -19.81
CA ASP A 347 -16.79 -33.46 -19.90
C ASP A 347 -17.65 -32.29 -20.37
N GLN A 348 -17.34 -31.07 -19.91
CA GLN A 348 -18.04 -29.86 -20.34
C GLN A 348 -17.64 -29.41 -21.75
N ILE A 349 -16.46 -29.77 -22.24
CA ILE A 349 -16.05 -29.54 -23.64
C ILE A 349 -16.82 -30.48 -24.58
N ALA A 350 -17.02 -31.74 -24.18
CA ALA A 350 -17.89 -32.66 -24.93
C ALA A 350 -19.33 -32.12 -24.98
N ARG A 351 -19.84 -31.67 -23.82
CA ARG A 351 -21.17 -31.04 -23.75
C ARG A 351 -21.26 -29.75 -24.58
N LEU A 352 -20.20 -28.93 -24.61
CA LEU A 352 -20.12 -27.74 -25.48
C LEU A 352 -20.29 -28.13 -26.96
N ARG A 353 -19.67 -29.23 -27.42
CA ARG A 353 -19.80 -29.71 -28.81
C ARG A 353 -21.23 -30.14 -29.13
N GLU A 354 -21.87 -30.87 -28.23
CA GLU A 354 -23.27 -31.26 -28.37
C GLU A 354 -24.18 -30.03 -28.45
N LEU A 355 -23.99 -29.05 -27.57
CA LEU A 355 -24.80 -27.84 -27.51
C LEU A 355 -24.61 -26.95 -28.75
N VAL A 356 -23.39 -26.87 -29.31
CA VAL A 356 -23.14 -26.16 -30.58
C VAL A 356 -23.77 -26.90 -31.76
N ALA A 357 -23.78 -28.24 -31.75
CA ALA A 357 -24.47 -29.02 -32.78
C ALA A 357 -26.00 -28.86 -32.71
N GLU A 358 -26.55 -28.74 -31.49
CA GLU A 358 -27.99 -28.59 -31.25
C GLU A 358 -28.50 -27.15 -31.49
N TYR A 359 -27.76 -26.13 -31.04
CA TYR A 359 -28.20 -24.73 -31.03
C TYR A 359 -27.45 -23.83 -32.02
N GLY A 360 -26.47 -24.34 -32.77
CA GLY A 360 -25.58 -23.52 -33.60
C GLY A 360 -24.62 -22.67 -32.76
N GLU A 361 -24.10 -21.57 -33.30
CA GLU A 361 -23.22 -20.63 -32.57
C GLU A 361 -23.99 -19.63 -31.69
N ASP A 362 -25.10 -20.07 -31.08
CA ASP A 362 -25.88 -19.27 -30.13
C ASP A 362 -25.22 -19.28 -28.74
N TRP A 363 -24.20 -18.43 -28.60
CA TRP A 363 -23.33 -18.42 -27.41
C TRP A 363 -24.05 -18.03 -26.13
N ASP A 364 -25.14 -17.27 -26.22
CA ASP A 364 -25.92 -16.88 -25.04
C ASP A 364 -26.61 -18.12 -24.45
N ARG A 365 -27.27 -18.89 -25.30
CA ARG A 365 -27.96 -20.12 -24.93
C ARG A 365 -27.01 -21.24 -24.51
N ILE A 366 -25.88 -21.36 -25.21
CA ILE A 366 -24.82 -22.33 -24.88
C ILE A 366 -24.12 -21.95 -23.57
N GLY A 367 -23.84 -20.66 -23.36
CA GLY A 367 -23.24 -20.15 -22.14
C GLY A 367 -24.13 -20.43 -20.93
N GLU A 368 -25.43 -20.15 -21.05
CA GLU A 368 -26.44 -20.48 -20.05
C GLU A 368 -26.47 -21.99 -19.75
N ALA A 369 -26.53 -22.84 -20.78
CA ALA A 369 -26.57 -24.29 -20.65
C ALA A 369 -25.30 -24.90 -20.01
N LEU A 370 -24.14 -24.25 -20.19
CA LEU A 370 -22.86 -24.66 -19.60
C LEU A 370 -22.57 -23.97 -18.24
N GLY A 371 -23.39 -23.00 -17.84
CA GLY A 371 -23.13 -22.16 -16.67
C GLY A 371 -21.87 -21.31 -16.81
N VAL A 372 -21.54 -20.82 -18.01
CA VAL A 372 -20.40 -19.93 -18.28
C VAL A 372 -20.84 -18.70 -19.07
N LEU A 373 -20.02 -17.64 -19.07
CA LEU A 373 -20.33 -16.47 -19.89
C LEU A 373 -20.35 -16.83 -21.39
N PRO A 374 -21.24 -16.23 -22.20
CA PRO A 374 -21.36 -16.48 -23.64
C PRO A 374 -20.04 -16.30 -24.39
N SER A 375 -19.33 -15.20 -24.13
CA SER A 375 -18.00 -14.92 -24.68
C SER A 375 -16.95 -15.98 -24.31
N ARG A 376 -17.15 -16.70 -23.20
CA ARG A 376 -16.28 -17.80 -22.77
C ARG A 376 -16.66 -19.13 -23.41
N ALA A 377 -17.95 -19.42 -23.59
CA ALA A 377 -18.38 -20.55 -24.40
C ALA A 377 -17.78 -20.45 -25.81
N GLN A 378 -17.89 -19.26 -26.43
CA GLN A 378 -17.27 -18.96 -27.72
C GLN A 378 -15.74 -19.14 -27.70
N HIS A 379 -15.04 -18.59 -26.70
CA HIS A 379 -13.59 -18.74 -26.60
C HIS A 379 -13.15 -20.21 -26.44
N ASN A 380 -13.88 -21.00 -25.65
CA ASN A 380 -13.59 -22.43 -25.52
C ASN A 380 -13.92 -23.20 -26.78
N TRP A 381 -14.97 -22.82 -27.52
CA TRP A 381 -15.29 -23.40 -28.81
C TRP A 381 -14.18 -23.17 -29.84
N ILE A 382 -13.70 -21.93 -29.95
CA ILE A 382 -12.55 -21.58 -30.82
C ILE A 382 -11.31 -22.42 -30.46
N LYS A 383 -11.15 -22.77 -29.19
CA LYS A 383 -9.97 -23.45 -28.67
C LYS A 383 -10.05 -24.98 -28.72
N TYR A 384 -11.24 -25.55 -28.49
CA TYR A 384 -11.46 -26.99 -28.25
C TYR A 384 -12.63 -27.59 -29.05
N GLY A 385 -13.37 -26.76 -29.80
CA GLY A 385 -14.58 -27.14 -30.51
C GLY A 385 -14.37 -27.99 -31.76
N GLY A 386 -13.17 -27.94 -32.36
CA GLY A 386 -12.84 -28.75 -33.53
C GLY A 386 -12.77 -30.25 -33.21
N ASN A 387 -13.14 -31.09 -34.18
CA ASN A 387 -12.96 -32.56 -34.18
C ASN A 387 -11.50 -32.98 -34.35
N VAL A 388 -10.60 -32.31 -33.64
CA VAL A 388 -9.17 -32.52 -33.75
C VAL A 388 -8.73 -33.33 -32.55
N ASP A 389 -8.16 -34.51 -32.78
CA ASP A 389 -7.58 -35.37 -31.74
C ASP A 389 -6.42 -34.63 -31.04
N ASP A 390 -6.76 -33.94 -29.95
CA ASP A 390 -5.94 -32.97 -29.21
C ASP A 390 -4.74 -33.61 -28.47
N HIS A 391 -4.54 -34.93 -28.62
CA HIS A 391 -3.57 -35.70 -27.86
C HIS A 391 -2.50 -36.39 -28.71
N SER A 392 -2.58 -36.30 -30.05
CA SER A 392 -1.50 -36.84 -30.89
C SER A 392 -0.24 -35.99 -30.74
N ALA A 393 0.88 -36.64 -30.43
CA ALA A 393 2.19 -35.98 -30.42
C ALA A 393 2.45 -35.34 -31.79
N TRP A 394 3.22 -34.24 -31.81
CA TRP A 394 3.62 -33.60 -33.06
C TRP A 394 4.54 -34.53 -33.84
N SER A 395 4.09 -35.02 -35.00
CA SER A 395 4.93 -35.78 -35.91
C SER A 395 5.99 -34.87 -36.56
N VAL A 396 7.06 -35.48 -37.06
CA VAL A 396 8.13 -34.72 -37.73
C VAL A 396 7.59 -33.99 -38.96
N ASP A 397 6.67 -34.60 -39.70
CA ASP A 397 6.11 -34.01 -40.90
C ASP A 397 5.11 -32.89 -40.60
N GLU A 398 4.34 -33.01 -39.51
CA GLU A 398 3.49 -31.91 -39.00
C GLU A 398 4.34 -30.71 -38.57
N ILE A 399 5.47 -30.95 -37.91
CA ILE A 399 6.40 -29.87 -37.51
C ILE A 399 7.00 -29.20 -38.76
N ARG A 400 7.41 -29.98 -39.77
CA ARG A 400 7.95 -29.44 -41.03
C ARG A 400 6.91 -28.68 -41.83
N GLN A 401 5.66 -29.14 -41.85
CA GLN A 401 4.56 -28.45 -42.51
C GLN A 401 4.25 -27.13 -41.79
N LEU A 402 4.13 -27.14 -40.46
CA LEU A 402 3.96 -25.92 -39.68
C LEU A 402 5.14 -24.95 -39.89
N GLN A 403 6.36 -25.45 -39.95
CA GLN A 403 7.55 -24.64 -40.19
C GLN A 403 7.47 -23.92 -41.54
N ARG A 404 7.10 -24.63 -42.61
CA ARG A 404 6.91 -24.02 -43.95
C ARG A 404 5.82 -22.94 -43.96
N LEU A 405 4.71 -23.19 -43.28
CA LEU A 405 3.62 -22.21 -43.15
C LEU A 405 4.06 -20.96 -42.37
N VAL A 406 4.82 -21.15 -41.30
CA VAL A 406 5.36 -20.05 -40.50
C VAL A 406 6.42 -19.25 -41.26
N GLU A 407 7.28 -19.91 -42.03
CA GLU A 407 8.32 -19.28 -42.84
C GLU A 407 7.73 -18.49 -44.03
N SER A 408 6.59 -18.91 -44.55
CA SER A 408 5.82 -18.18 -45.59
C SER A 408 4.97 -17.03 -45.03
N GLY A 409 5.01 -16.78 -43.72
CA GLY A 409 4.31 -15.65 -43.09
C GLY A 409 2.83 -15.91 -42.77
N VAL A 410 2.35 -17.14 -42.94
CA VAL A 410 0.97 -17.53 -42.64
C VAL A 410 0.72 -17.43 -41.13
N LYS A 411 -0.39 -16.79 -40.75
CA LYS A 411 -0.75 -16.61 -39.33
C LYS A 411 -1.15 -17.96 -38.72
N SER A 412 -0.94 -18.12 -37.41
CA SER A 412 -1.18 -19.40 -36.73
C SER A 412 -2.62 -19.92 -36.87
N GLN A 413 -3.60 -19.02 -37.00
CA GLN A 413 -5.01 -19.36 -37.21
C GLN A 413 -5.27 -19.97 -38.59
N GLU A 414 -4.75 -19.34 -39.65
CA GLU A 414 -4.79 -19.87 -41.02
C GLU A 414 -3.96 -21.16 -41.13
N ALA A 415 -2.81 -21.23 -40.45
CA ALA A 415 -1.98 -22.43 -40.43
C ALA A 415 -2.72 -23.63 -39.82
N ALA A 416 -3.52 -23.43 -38.77
CA ALA A 416 -4.31 -24.51 -38.19
C ALA A 416 -5.46 -24.97 -39.10
N GLN A 417 -6.10 -24.05 -39.82
CA GLN A 417 -7.08 -24.40 -40.86
C GLN A 417 -6.44 -25.20 -41.99
N LEU A 418 -5.23 -24.84 -42.41
CA LEU A 418 -4.48 -25.53 -43.46
C LEU A 418 -3.90 -26.88 -43.02
N MET A 419 -3.56 -27.03 -41.74
CA MET A 419 -3.05 -28.29 -41.20
C MET A 419 -4.14 -29.31 -40.92
N VAL A 420 -5.38 -28.86 -40.62
CA VAL A 420 -6.60 -29.67 -40.33
C VAL A 420 -6.49 -30.56 -39.07
N ILE A 421 -5.29 -31.01 -38.71
CA ILE A 421 -4.98 -32.06 -37.73
C ILE A 421 -4.54 -31.50 -36.37
N LYS A 422 -4.25 -30.19 -36.27
CA LYS A 422 -3.84 -29.54 -35.00
C LYS A 422 -4.66 -28.29 -34.75
N PRO A 423 -5.12 -28.05 -33.51
CA PRO A 423 -5.91 -26.86 -33.19
C PRO A 423 -5.05 -25.59 -33.22
N HIS A 424 -5.70 -24.44 -33.44
CA HIS A 424 -5.06 -23.12 -33.53
C HIS A 424 -4.00 -22.87 -32.45
N TRP A 425 -4.37 -23.08 -31.19
CA TRP A 425 -3.48 -22.81 -30.06
C TRP A 425 -2.25 -23.73 -30.05
N ALA A 426 -2.38 -24.98 -30.51
CA ALA A 426 -1.25 -25.91 -30.60
C ALA A 426 -0.30 -25.48 -31.71
N CYS A 427 -0.83 -25.08 -32.87
CA CYS A 427 -0.06 -24.48 -33.95
C CYS A 427 0.64 -23.18 -33.49
N GLU A 428 -0.03 -22.34 -32.70
CA GLU A 428 0.53 -21.11 -32.16
C GLU A 428 1.69 -21.39 -31.19
N VAL A 429 1.50 -22.27 -30.21
CA VAL A 429 2.53 -22.66 -29.25
C VAL A 429 3.72 -23.30 -29.96
N LYS A 430 3.46 -24.26 -30.86
CA LYS A 430 4.52 -24.95 -31.59
C LYS A 430 5.22 -24.02 -32.58
N ALA A 431 4.52 -23.08 -33.22
CA ALA A 431 5.12 -22.06 -34.08
C ALA A 431 6.05 -21.13 -33.28
N ARG A 432 5.70 -20.77 -32.04
CA ARG A 432 6.62 -20.05 -31.15
C ARG A 432 7.86 -20.89 -30.84
N THR A 433 7.70 -22.19 -30.60
CA THR A 433 8.82 -23.11 -30.37
C THR A 433 9.68 -23.30 -31.63
N VAL A 434 9.09 -23.39 -32.83
CA VAL A 434 9.82 -23.48 -34.09
C VAL A 434 10.60 -22.18 -34.35
N LYS A 435 9.96 -21.02 -34.11
CA LYS A 435 10.61 -19.70 -34.17
C LYS A 435 11.73 -19.56 -33.13
N SER A 436 11.59 -20.15 -31.94
CA SER A 436 12.63 -20.12 -30.90
C SER A 436 13.75 -21.13 -31.17
N SER A 437 13.45 -22.31 -31.70
CA SER A 437 14.43 -23.35 -32.05
C SER A 437 15.30 -22.95 -33.24
N ALA A 438 14.73 -22.24 -34.22
CA ALA A 438 15.46 -21.60 -35.31
C ALA A 438 16.35 -20.44 -34.82
N LYS A 439 15.99 -19.80 -33.70
CA LYS A 439 16.82 -18.81 -32.99
C LYS A 439 17.89 -19.46 -32.09
N GLN A 440 17.61 -20.63 -31.49
CA GLN A 440 18.47 -21.31 -30.51
C GLN A 440 19.60 -22.10 -31.19
N LYS A 441 19.33 -22.78 -32.32
CA LYS A 441 20.39 -23.39 -33.15
C LYS A 441 21.32 -22.38 -33.83
N ARG A 442 20.94 -21.10 -33.90
CA ARG A 442 21.80 -19.98 -34.33
C ARG A 442 22.41 -19.19 -33.16
N GLY A 443 21.92 -19.39 -31.93
CA GLY A 443 22.31 -18.64 -30.74
C GLY A 443 23.42 -19.30 -29.93
N ASP A 444 23.44 -20.64 -29.87
CA ASP A 444 24.31 -21.36 -28.92
C ASP A 444 25.81 -21.40 -29.31
N ALA A 445 26.20 -20.89 -30.48
CA ALA A 445 27.62 -20.84 -30.87
C ALA A 445 28.34 -19.51 -30.57
N LEU A 446 27.64 -18.39 -30.34
CA LEU A 446 28.29 -17.06 -30.23
C LEU A 446 27.59 -16.04 -29.29
N SER A 447 26.54 -16.39 -28.54
CA SER A 447 25.78 -15.44 -27.70
C SER A 447 26.42 -15.07 -26.35
N GLY A 448 27.71 -15.33 -26.16
CA GLY A 448 28.43 -14.99 -24.92
C GLY A 448 28.84 -13.52 -24.77
N LEU A 449 28.63 -12.68 -25.78
CA LEU A 449 29.03 -11.28 -25.75
C LEU A 449 27.80 -10.38 -25.95
N SER A 450 27.40 -9.62 -24.93
CA SER A 450 26.46 -8.50 -25.08
C SER A 450 27.04 -7.46 -26.04
N TRP A 451 26.18 -6.67 -26.72
CA TRP A 451 26.64 -5.51 -27.49
C TRP A 451 27.06 -4.41 -26.50
N ALA A 452 28.35 -4.07 -26.49
CA ALA A 452 28.84 -2.93 -25.71
C ALA A 452 28.53 -1.62 -26.43
N ALA A 453 28.46 -0.50 -25.69
CA ALA A 453 28.27 0.83 -26.28
C ALA A 453 29.39 1.17 -27.30
N ALA A 454 30.62 0.72 -27.03
CA ALA A 454 31.75 0.85 -27.96
C ALA A 454 31.55 0.05 -29.26
N ASP A 455 30.94 -1.14 -29.19
CA ASP A 455 30.61 -1.95 -30.37
C ASP A 455 29.53 -1.25 -31.22
N ASP A 456 28.54 -0.62 -30.58
CA ASP A 456 27.49 0.14 -31.24
C ASP A 456 28.03 1.40 -31.93
N GLU A 457 28.93 2.14 -31.26
CA GLU A 457 29.56 3.33 -31.83
C GLU A 457 30.48 2.99 -33.01
N THR A 458 31.25 1.89 -32.87
CA THR A 458 32.13 1.38 -33.92
C THR A 458 31.31 0.88 -35.12
N LEU A 459 30.21 0.17 -34.87
CA LEU A 459 29.27 -0.26 -35.91
C LEU A 459 28.67 0.92 -36.67
N LEU A 460 28.27 1.99 -35.98
CA LEU A 460 27.75 3.20 -36.63
C LEU A 460 28.83 3.92 -37.45
N LYS A 461 30.05 4.08 -36.92
CA LYS A 461 31.19 4.70 -37.64
C LYS A 461 31.58 3.91 -38.89
N MET A 462 31.56 2.58 -38.84
CA MET A 462 31.90 1.71 -39.96
C MET A 462 30.83 1.72 -41.07
N VAL A 463 29.56 2.00 -40.71
CA VAL A 463 28.44 2.01 -41.67
C VAL A 463 28.17 3.43 -42.21
N ASP A 464 28.39 4.49 -41.42
CA ASP A 464 28.15 5.90 -41.77
C ASP A 464 29.43 6.62 -42.29
N GLY A 465 30.55 5.92 -42.46
CA GLY A 465 31.84 6.51 -42.85
C GLY A 465 31.90 7.08 -44.29
N PRO A 466 32.76 8.08 -44.56
CA PRO A 466 32.88 8.73 -45.88
C PRO A 466 33.45 7.74 -46.90
N GLY A 467 32.58 7.26 -47.78
CA GLY A 467 32.85 6.19 -48.75
C GLY A 467 31.73 5.14 -48.84
N ALA A 468 30.77 5.16 -47.91
CA ALA A 468 29.63 4.26 -47.88
C ALA A 468 28.49 4.68 -48.84
N ASN A 469 28.79 4.87 -50.13
CA ASN A 469 27.73 4.93 -51.12
C ASN A 469 27.34 3.49 -51.55
N THR A 470 26.14 3.12 -51.11
CA THR A 470 25.23 2.04 -51.57
C THR A 470 25.37 0.59 -51.10
N THR A 471 26.47 0.13 -50.50
CA THR A 471 26.45 -1.15 -49.76
C THR A 471 27.56 -1.18 -48.73
N ALA A 472 27.24 -0.93 -47.46
CA ALA A 472 28.17 -1.26 -46.39
C ALA A 472 28.67 -2.70 -46.58
N ARG A 473 29.99 -2.91 -46.61
CA ARG A 473 30.60 -4.24 -46.77
C ARG A 473 30.40 -5.02 -45.49
N TRP A 474 29.17 -5.51 -45.30
CA TRP A 474 28.74 -6.10 -44.04
C TRP A 474 29.56 -7.30 -43.61
N GLU A 475 30.13 -8.04 -44.55
CA GLU A 475 31.08 -9.12 -44.30
C GLU A 475 32.34 -8.62 -43.58
N GLN A 476 32.88 -7.48 -44.02
CA GLN A 476 34.01 -6.82 -43.37
C GLN A 476 33.61 -6.28 -42.00
N VAL A 477 32.46 -5.60 -41.90
CA VAL A 477 31.93 -5.09 -40.61
C VAL A 477 31.73 -6.22 -39.59
N GLY A 478 31.22 -7.37 -40.03
CA GLY A 478 31.08 -8.55 -39.17
C GLY A 478 32.44 -9.09 -38.73
N LYS A 479 33.39 -9.21 -39.66
CA LYS A 479 34.75 -9.68 -39.36
C LYS A 479 35.46 -8.76 -38.36
N ASP A 480 35.38 -7.45 -38.55
CA ASP A 480 36.08 -6.46 -37.73
C ASP A 480 35.50 -6.35 -36.31
N LEU A 481 34.18 -6.53 -36.16
CA LEU A 481 33.54 -6.56 -34.85
C LEU A 481 33.59 -7.95 -34.18
N GLY A 482 34.11 -8.97 -34.87
CA GLY A 482 34.03 -10.36 -34.41
C GLY A 482 32.60 -10.87 -34.26
N ARG A 483 31.66 -10.30 -35.04
CA ARG A 483 30.22 -10.60 -34.98
C ARG A 483 29.71 -11.10 -36.33
N THR A 484 28.58 -11.79 -36.34
CA THR A 484 27.97 -12.19 -37.62
C THR A 484 27.39 -10.98 -38.35
N VAL A 485 27.47 -10.99 -39.67
CA VAL A 485 26.85 -10.00 -40.58
C VAL A 485 25.39 -9.71 -40.20
N ALA A 486 24.64 -10.77 -39.91
CA ALA A 486 23.23 -10.67 -39.54
C ALA A 486 23.03 -9.95 -38.19
N ALA A 487 23.91 -10.18 -37.21
CA ALA A 487 23.87 -9.51 -35.92
C ALA A 487 24.18 -8.01 -36.07
N CYS A 488 25.20 -7.64 -36.87
CA CYS A 488 25.53 -6.25 -37.17
C CYS A 488 24.36 -5.52 -37.86
N ARG A 489 23.73 -6.16 -38.87
CA ARG A 489 22.56 -5.58 -39.56
C ARG A 489 21.35 -5.40 -38.65
N ALA A 490 21.06 -6.40 -37.82
CA ALA A 490 19.94 -6.34 -36.89
C ALA A 490 20.15 -5.25 -35.84
N ARG A 491 21.37 -5.14 -35.28
CA ARG A 491 21.71 -4.09 -34.31
C ARG A 491 21.66 -2.70 -34.94
N PHE A 492 22.23 -2.53 -36.14
CA PHE A 492 22.14 -1.26 -36.88
C PHE A 492 20.70 -0.85 -37.17
N SER A 493 19.82 -1.77 -37.57
CA SER A 493 18.40 -1.45 -37.79
C SER A 493 17.68 -1.00 -36.51
N VAL A 494 18.07 -1.52 -35.34
CA VAL A 494 17.52 -1.08 -34.04
C VAL A 494 18.05 0.31 -33.71
N LEU A 495 19.36 0.53 -33.81
CA LEU A 495 20.00 1.83 -33.57
C LEU A 495 19.42 2.92 -34.49
N ASN A 496 19.20 2.61 -35.77
CA ASN A 496 18.67 3.56 -36.75
C ASN A 496 17.19 3.91 -36.51
N ARG A 497 16.36 2.95 -36.06
CA ARG A 497 14.96 3.22 -35.65
C ARG A 497 14.88 4.08 -34.39
N SER A 498 15.77 3.85 -33.43
CA SER A 498 15.85 4.67 -32.22
C SER A 498 16.32 6.10 -32.51
N ARG A 499 17.23 6.28 -33.48
CA ARG A 499 17.77 7.59 -33.88
C ARG A 499 16.74 8.44 -34.63
N SER A 500 15.99 7.84 -35.55
CA SER A 500 14.98 8.53 -36.38
C SER A 500 13.70 8.91 -35.63
N ALA A 501 13.23 8.09 -34.68
CA ALA A 501 12.08 8.44 -33.83
C ALA A 501 12.43 9.50 -32.77
N LYS A 502 13.64 9.44 -32.20
CA LYS A 502 14.11 10.38 -31.18
C LYS A 502 14.40 11.78 -31.76
N GLN A 503 15.02 11.87 -32.94
CA GLN A 503 15.27 13.16 -33.62
C GLN A 503 13.99 13.91 -34.02
N LEU A 504 12.94 13.21 -34.47
CA LEU A 504 11.67 13.84 -34.86
C LEU A 504 10.88 14.37 -33.65
N ILE A 505 10.93 13.65 -32.52
CA ILE A 505 10.28 14.04 -31.27
C ILE A 505 11.05 15.18 -30.58
N ASP A 506 12.38 15.11 -30.54
CA ASP A 506 13.21 16.14 -29.91
C ASP A 506 13.19 17.48 -30.66
N ASN A 507 12.97 17.48 -31.98
CA ASN A 507 12.79 18.72 -32.75
C ASN A 507 11.40 19.37 -32.56
N ARG A 508 10.38 18.61 -32.15
CA ARG A 508 8.99 19.11 -32.00
C ARG A 508 8.66 19.61 -30.58
N LYS A 509 9.35 19.10 -29.55
CA LYS A 509 9.18 19.55 -28.16
C LYS A 509 9.40 21.06 -27.96
N PRO A 510 10.48 21.69 -28.49
CA PRO A 510 10.72 23.12 -28.29
C PRO A 510 9.63 23.98 -28.92
N LEU A 511 9.09 23.56 -30.06
CA LEU A 511 8.00 24.25 -30.76
C LEU A 511 6.70 24.25 -29.95
N VAL A 512 6.31 23.11 -29.37
CA VAL A 512 5.12 23.05 -28.52
C VAL A 512 5.32 23.90 -27.26
N SER A 513 6.48 23.79 -26.61
CA SER A 513 6.78 24.56 -25.40
C SER A 513 6.83 26.07 -25.64
N SER A 514 7.34 26.54 -26.79
CA SER A 514 7.39 27.98 -27.11
C SER A 514 6.01 28.57 -27.39
N VAL A 515 5.13 27.83 -28.08
CA VAL A 515 3.74 28.28 -28.32
C VAL A 515 2.95 28.34 -27.01
N VAL A 516 3.12 27.34 -26.14
CA VAL A 516 2.49 27.31 -24.81
C VAL A 516 2.97 28.49 -23.95
N GLN A 517 4.28 28.75 -23.93
CA GLN A 517 4.86 29.89 -23.21
C GLN A 517 4.28 31.22 -23.72
N GLY A 518 4.26 31.43 -25.04
CA GLY A 518 3.74 32.66 -25.64
C GLY A 518 2.26 32.92 -25.34
N GLN A 519 1.42 31.88 -25.36
CA GLN A 519 0.02 32.02 -24.96
C GLN A 519 -0.13 32.37 -23.49
N LEU A 520 0.67 31.75 -22.62
CA LEU A 520 0.59 31.98 -21.18
C LEU A 520 1.05 33.40 -20.81
N GLU A 521 2.08 33.91 -21.49
CA GLU A 521 2.55 35.30 -21.34
C GLU A 521 1.52 36.34 -21.85
N LEU A 522 0.79 36.02 -22.92
CA LEU A 522 -0.21 36.93 -23.51
C LEU A 522 -1.57 36.89 -22.81
N ASN A 523 -2.06 35.70 -22.47
CA ASN A 523 -3.45 35.48 -22.07
C ASN A 523 -3.61 34.99 -20.62
N GLY A 524 -2.52 34.61 -19.94
CA GLY A 524 -2.56 34.03 -18.59
C GLY A 524 -3.14 32.61 -18.50
N ALA A 525 -3.54 32.02 -19.63
CA ALA A 525 -4.07 30.66 -19.74
C ALA A 525 -3.71 30.05 -21.10
N VAL A 526 -3.71 28.72 -21.19
CA VAL A 526 -3.33 27.99 -22.41
C VAL A 526 -4.58 27.38 -23.04
N ASP A 527 -4.83 27.74 -24.30
CA ASP A 527 -5.83 27.09 -25.13
C ASP A 527 -5.15 25.99 -25.95
N TRP A 528 -5.27 24.76 -25.47
CA TRP A 528 -4.64 23.59 -26.09
C TRP A 528 -5.14 23.29 -27.52
N LEU A 529 -6.36 23.71 -27.88
CA LEU A 529 -6.85 23.58 -29.26
C LEU A 529 -6.10 24.55 -30.18
N GLN A 530 -5.87 25.77 -29.72
CA GLN A 530 -5.10 26.76 -30.47
C GLN A 530 -3.61 26.36 -30.55
N VAL A 531 -3.03 25.76 -29.50
CA VAL A 531 -1.67 25.17 -29.53
C VAL A 531 -1.59 24.05 -30.59
N SER A 532 -2.58 23.16 -30.62
CA SER A 532 -2.69 22.09 -31.64
C SER A 532 -2.73 22.66 -33.06
N GLN A 533 -3.56 23.68 -33.29
CA GLN A 533 -3.64 24.36 -34.59
C GLN A 533 -2.31 25.04 -34.99
N SER A 534 -1.64 25.69 -34.04
CA SER A 534 -0.42 26.46 -34.29
C SER A 534 0.80 25.57 -34.56
N THR A 535 0.81 24.36 -33.97
CA THR A 535 1.90 23.38 -34.12
C THR A 535 1.65 22.36 -35.22
N GLY A 536 0.42 22.23 -35.71
CA GLY A 536 0.01 21.20 -36.67
C GLY A 536 -0.01 19.78 -36.09
N LEU A 537 0.07 19.63 -34.76
CA LEU A 537 0.04 18.36 -34.05
C LEU A 537 -1.35 18.10 -33.46
N GLY A 538 -1.68 16.83 -33.21
CA GLY A 538 -2.92 16.50 -32.52
C GLY A 538 -2.93 17.02 -31.08
N LEU A 539 -4.11 17.40 -30.57
CA LEU A 539 -4.29 17.90 -29.19
C LEU A 539 -3.57 17.03 -28.14
N ARG A 540 -3.73 15.71 -28.25
CA ARG A 540 -3.08 14.74 -27.39
C ARG A 540 -1.55 14.77 -27.51
N GLU A 541 -1.00 14.86 -28.72
CA GLU A 541 0.45 14.97 -28.91
C GLU A 541 1.01 16.26 -28.32
N CYS A 542 0.33 17.40 -28.48
CA CYS A 542 0.73 18.66 -27.85
C CYS A 542 0.79 18.53 -26.32
N LEU A 543 -0.23 17.91 -25.73
CA LEU A 543 -0.31 17.67 -24.28
C LEU A 543 0.77 16.69 -23.80
N GLU A 544 1.14 15.68 -24.57
CA GLU A 544 2.20 14.72 -24.20
C GLU A 544 3.62 15.32 -24.35
N LEU A 545 3.81 16.21 -25.34
CA LEU A 545 5.12 16.79 -25.68
C LEU A 545 5.46 18.07 -24.92
N SER A 546 4.46 18.81 -24.44
CA SER A 546 4.72 20.05 -23.68
C SER A 546 5.46 19.77 -22.37
N GLN A 547 6.57 20.47 -22.18
CA GLN A 547 7.41 20.43 -20.97
C GLN A 547 7.34 21.72 -20.16
N TYR A 548 6.40 22.61 -20.50
CA TYR A 548 6.28 23.90 -19.84
C TYR A 548 5.52 23.77 -18.51
N ASP A 549 6.27 23.72 -17.41
CA ASP A 549 5.71 23.55 -16.05
C ASP A 549 5.68 24.85 -15.23
N VAL A 550 6.27 25.96 -15.73
CA VAL A 550 6.43 27.23 -14.99
C VAL A 550 5.09 27.78 -14.49
N GLY A 551 4.02 27.68 -15.30
CA GLY A 551 2.69 28.13 -14.91
C GLY A 551 1.98 27.24 -13.88
N LYS A 552 2.49 26.02 -13.62
CA LYS A 552 1.95 25.09 -12.61
C LYS A 552 2.51 25.36 -11.21
N ALA A 553 3.50 26.23 -11.04
CA ALA A 553 4.01 26.63 -9.72
C ALA A 553 2.93 27.31 -8.83
N SER A 554 1.87 27.82 -9.46
CA SER A 554 0.68 28.32 -8.77
C SER A 554 -0.23 27.21 -8.23
N TRP A 555 -0.09 25.98 -8.73
CA TRP A 555 -0.82 24.82 -8.26
C TRP A 555 -0.22 24.30 -6.96
N GLN A 556 -1.01 24.30 -5.89
CA GLN A 556 -0.71 23.59 -4.66
C GLN A 556 -1.75 22.49 -4.47
N TYR A 557 -1.29 21.24 -4.40
CA TYR A 557 -2.15 20.13 -4.05
C TYR A 557 -2.53 20.23 -2.58
N ASP A 558 -3.75 20.71 -2.34
CA ASP A 558 -4.39 20.66 -1.03
C ASP A 558 -5.36 19.46 -0.98
N PRO A 559 -5.09 18.43 -0.14
CA PRO A 559 -6.01 17.34 0.11
C PRO A 559 -7.38 17.80 0.65
N ASP A 560 -7.48 18.99 1.24
CA ASP A 560 -8.73 19.63 1.67
C ASP A 560 -9.50 20.28 0.51
N SER A 561 -8.82 20.63 -0.58
CA SER A 561 -9.39 21.18 -1.82
C SER A 561 -9.80 20.13 -2.87
N PHE A 562 -9.67 18.82 -2.55
CA PHE A 562 -10.09 17.74 -3.44
C PHE A 562 -11.58 17.92 -3.79
N SER A 563 -11.85 18.45 -4.99
CA SER A 563 -13.20 18.65 -5.48
C SER A 563 -13.59 17.48 -6.37
N GLN A 564 -14.79 16.94 -6.14
CA GLN A 564 -15.37 15.90 -6.98
C GLN A 564 -15.38 16.31 -8.46
N SER A 565 -15.63 17.59 -8.75
CA SER A 565 -15.58 18.16 -10.10
C SER A 565 -14.23 18.03 -10.79
N MET A 566 -13.13 18.16 -10.04
CA MET A 566 -11.78 18.00 -10.60
C MET A 566 -11.48 16.53 -10.90
N ALA A 567 -11.92 15.65 -10.00
CA ALA A 567 -11.82 14.21 -10.17
C ALA A 567 -12.62 13.74 -11.40
N ASP A 568 -13.84 14.26 -11.56
CA ASP A 568 -14.72 13.96 -12.69
C ASP A 568 -14.14 14.49 -14.02
N ARG A 569 -13.58 15.71 -14.03
CA ARG A 569 -12.89 16.28 -15.21
C ARG A 569 -11.69 15.41 -15.62
N MET A 570 -10.86 15.00 -14.66
CA MET A 570 -9.71 14.16 -14.93
C MET A 570 -10.12 12.76 -15.42
N ALA A 571 -11.13 12.15 -14.79
CA ALA A 571 -11.67 10.86 -15.21
C ALA A 571 -12.27 10.94 -16.62
N GLY A 572 -12.97 12.02 -16.95
CA GLY A 572 -13.50 12.30 -18.29
C GLY A 572 -12.39 12.34 -19.34
N PHE A 573 -11.35 13.15 -19.10
CA PHE A 573 -10.20 13.26 -20.01
C PHE A 573 -9.47 11.93 -20.19
N ILE A 574 -9.22 11.18 -19.11
CA ILE A 574 -8.58 9.86 -19.19
C ILE A 574 -9.42 8.88 -20.00
N LYS A 575 -10.74 8.84 -19.76
CA LYS A 575 -11.65 7.96 -20.49
C LYS A 575 -11.71 8.28 -21.99
N GLU A 576 -11.65 9.55 -22.34
CA GLU A 576 -11.71 10.03 -23.73
C GLU A 576 -10.41 9.77 -24.49
N HIS A 577 -9.25 10.10 -23.91
CA HIS A 577 -7.97 10.08 -24.62
C HIS A 577 -7.09 8.85 -24.34
N TYR A 578 -7.37 8.10 -23.28
CA TYR A 578 -6.65 6.89 -22.86
C TYR A 578 -7.62 5.73 -22.56
N PRO A 579 -8.43 5.28 -23.54
CA PRO A 579 -9.32 4.13 -23.33
C PRO A 579 -8.50 2.87 -23.04
N ALA A 580 -8.98 2.04 -22.10
CA ALA A 580 -8.32 0.78 -21.77
C ALA A 580 -8.18 -0.10 -23.03
N PRO A 581 -7.01 -0.70 -23.29
CA PRO A 581 -5.89 -0.93 -22.38
C PRO A 581 -4.73 0.09 -22.47
N ALA A 582 -4.92 1.25 -23.10
CA ALA A 582 -3.86 2.23 -23.26
C ALA A 582 -3.35 2.72 -21.89
N LEU A 583 -2.03 2.79 -21.72
CA LEU A 583 -1.42 3.37 -20.52
C LEU A 583 -1.66 4.88 -20.53
N VAL A 584 -2.13 5.41 -19.39
CA VAL A 584 -2.37 6.84 -19.21
C VAL A 584 -1.04 7.58 -19.20
N ASN A 585 -0.87 8.56 -20.09
CA ASN A 585 0.28 9.47 -20.03
C ASN A 585 -0.05 10.63 -19.08
N TYR A 586 0.40 10.53 -17.82
CA TYR A 586 0.09 11.54 -16.81
C TYR A 586 0.69 12.92 -17.09
N ARG A 587 1.65 13.05 -18.01
CA ARG A 587 2.12 14.37 -18.47
C ARG A 587 1.02 15.10 -19.24
N ALA A 588 0.30 14.40 -20.12
CA ALA A 588 -0.84 14.99 -20.81
C ALA A 588 -1.98 15.34 -19.85
N VAL A 589 -2.26 14.47 -18.88
CA VAL A 589 -3.24 14.74 -17.82
C VAL A 589 -2.82 15.96 -16.99
N SER A 590 -1.56 16.05 -16.62
CA SER A 590 -0.95 17.18 -15.90
C SER A 590 -1.08 18.49 -16.68
N ASN A 591 -0.80 18.46 -17.99
CA ASN A 591 -0.92 19.62 -18.87
C ASN A 591 -2.38 20.03 -19.10
N PHE A 592 -3.30 19.07 -19.23
CA PHE A 592 -4.72 19.33 -19.39
C PHE A 592 -5.37 19.89 -18.12
N MET A 593 -5.07 19.28 -16.97
CA MET A 593 -5.60 19.70 -15.67
C MET A 593 -4.91 20.95 -15.14
N TRP A 594 -3.72 21.28 -15.68
CA TRP A 594 -2.82 22.31 -15.18
C TRP A 594 -2.37 22.06 -13.73
N VAL A 595 -2.02 20.79 -13.45
CA VAL A 595 -1.71 20.21 -12.13
C VAL A 595 -0.39 19.46 -12.22
N TYR A 596 0.40 19.34 -11.14
CA TYR A 596 1.62 18.52 -11.19
C TYR A 596 1.32 17.05 -11.46
N MET A 597 2.23 16.39 -12.20
CA MET A 597 2.06 15.00 -12.63
C MET A 597 1.83 14.05 -11.45
N ASP A 598 2.59 14.21 -10.36
CA ASP A 598 2.47 13.37 -9.16
C ASP A 598 1.09 13.50 -8.50
N ASP A 599 0.48 14.67 -8.56
CA ASP A 599 -0.84 14.91 -8.01
C ASP A 599 -1.93 14.30 -8.89
N CYS A 600 -1.77 14.35 -10.22
CA CYS A 600 -2.66 13.60 -11.13
C CYS A 600 -2.61 12.10 -10.85
N VAL A 601 -1.42 11.54 -10.58
CA VAL A 601 -1.27 10.13 -10.19
C VAL A 601 -2.00 9.85 -8.88
N ARG A 602 -1.83 10.70 -7.85
CA ARG A 602 -2.53 10.56 -6.56
C ARG A 602 -4.04 10.65 -6.71
N ILE A 603 -4.55 11.64 -7.43
CA ILE A 603 -5.98 11.82 -7.70
C ILE A 603 -6.53 10.59 -8.42
N HIS A 604 -5.78 10.05 -9.39
CA HIS A 604 -6.23 8.89 -10.15
C HIS A 604 -6.21 7.61 -9.31
N ASP A 605 -5.20 7.42 -8.47
CA ASP A 605 -5.16 6.31 -7.51
C ASP A 605 -6.31 6.40 -6.48
N MET A 606 -6.66 7.60 -6.02
CA MET A 606 -7.85 7.83 -5.16
C MET A 606 -9.15 7.45 -5.88
N LEU A 607 -9.30 7.84 -7.15
CA LEU A 607 -10.45 7.44 -7.98
C LEU A 607 -10.53 5.92 -8.19
N GLN A 608 -9.37 5.24 -8.23
CA GLN A 608 -9.29 3.80 -8.36
C GLN A 608 -9.43 3.02 -7.03
N GLY A 609 -9.68 3.69 -5.90
CA GLY A 609 -9.86 3.01 -4.62
C GLY A 609 -8.57 2.74 -3.84
N LYS A 610 -7.45 3.33 -4.23
CA LYS A 610 -6.15 3.14 -3.57
C LYS A 610 -5.85 4.29 -2.60
N PHE A 611 -6.60 4.36 -1.50
CA PHE A 611 -6.35 5.34 -0.44
C PHE A 611 -5.26 4.86 0.53
N LYS A 612 -4.16 5.61 0.65
CA LYS A 612 -3.06 5.33 1.58
C LYS A 612 -3.30 6.07 2.90
N TRP A 613 -3.41 5.32 4.00
CA TRP A 613 -3.55 5.89 5.35
C TRP A 613 -2.20 6.48 5.83
N THR A 614 -2.14 7.80 5.93
CA THR A 614 -1.05 8.58 6.54
C THR A 614 -1.46 9.07 7.93
N GLU A 615 -0.51 9.52 8.75
CA GLU A 615 -0.80 10.11 10.07
C GLU A 615 -1.79 11.27 9.98
N ALA A 616 -1.56 12.21 9.06
CA ALA A 616 -2.51 13.29 8.74
C ALA A 616 -3.89 12.76 8.30
N GLY A 617 -3.94 11.65 7.55
CA GLY A 617 -5.20 11.01 7.18
C GLY A 617 -5.96 10.41 8.37
N TYR A 618 -5.24 9.87 9.37
CA TYR A 618 -5.84 9.38 10.61
C TYR A 618 -6.34 10.53 11.49
N GLU A 619 -5.53 11.57 11.66
CA GLU A 619 -5.88 12.77 12.44
C GLU A 619 -7.11 13.47 11.85
N ARG A 620 -7.15 13.62 10.53
CA ARG A 620 -8.29 14.20 9.83
C ARG A 620 -9.55 13.35 9.96
N ALA A 621 -9.44 12.03 9.80
CA ALA A 621 -10.55 11.12 10.04
C ALA A 621 -11.07 11.22 11.48
N ALA A 622 -10.18 11.39 12.46
CA ALA A 622 -10.53 11.55 13.87
C ALA A 622 -11.19 12.91 14.14
N ALA A 623 -10.68 13.99 13.54
CA ALA A 623 -11.24 15.34 13.66
C ALA A 623 -12.65 15.42 13.04
N LEU A 624 -12.83 14.91 11.81
CA LEU A 624 -14.15 14.81 11.18
C LEU A 624 -15.09 13.95 12.03
N LYS A 625 -14.58 12.89 12.65
CA LYS A 625 -15.40 12.05 13.54
C LYS A 625 -15.80 12.79 14.83
N ALA A 626 -14.90 13.58 15.40
CA ALA A 626 -15.14 14.42 16.58
C ALA A 626 -16.15 15.54 16.32
N GLN A 627 -16.27 16.00 15.07
CA GLN A 627 -17.32 16.93 14.62
C GLN A 627 -18.71 16.27 14.49
N GLY A 628 -18.85 14.98 14.83
CA GLY A 628 -20.13 14.27 14.83
C GLY A 628 -20.46 13.53 13.52
N LEU A 629 -19.61 13.61 12.48
CA LEU A 629 -19.89 12.97 11.20
C LEU A 629 -19.95 11.44 11.31
N THR A 630 -20.81 10.81 10.53
CA THR A 630 -20.89 9.35 10.40
C THR A 630 -19.67 8.81 9.66
N PHE A 631 -19.30 7.53 9.86
CA PHE A 631 -18.19 6.92 9.11
C PHE A 631 -18.37 6.96 7.59
N LYS A 632 -19.61 7.02 7.11
CA LYS A 632 -19.93 7.16 5.70
C LYS A 632 -19.58 8.56 5.20
N GLU A 633 -19.98 9.60 5.94
CA GLU A 633 -19.65 10.99 5.61
C GLU A 633 -18.15 11.23 5.73
N VAL A 634 -17.49 10.75 6.78
CA VAL A 634 -16.03 10.80 6.92
C VAL A 634 -15.34 10.11 5.73
N ALA A 635 -15.87 8.98 5.26
CA ALA A 635 -15.35 8.32 4.06
C ALA A 635 -15.49 9.21 2.83
N GLN A 636 -16.67 9.79 2.59
CA GLN A 636 -16.94 10.69 1.47
C GLN A 636 -16.06 11.95 1.49
N HIS A 637 -15.77 12.49 2.67
CA HIS A 637 -14.88 13.64 2.86
C HIS A 637 -13.41 13.31 2.60
N LEU A 638 -12.97 12.07 2.86
CA LEU A 638 -11.58 11.66 2.68
C LEU A 638 -11.30 11.09 1.29
N SER A 639 -12.25 10.35 0.71
CA SER A 639 -12.16 9.83 -0.65
C SER A 639 -13.48 9.22 -1.11
N PRO A 640 -13.93 9.49 -2.36
CA PRO A 640 -15.18 8.93 -2.90
C PRO A 640 -15.17 7.38 -2.98
N SER A 641 -14.00 6.76 -2.91
CA SER A 641 -13.81 5.30 -2.99
C SER A 641 -13.60 4.63 -1.62
N LEU A 642 -13.46 5.41 -0.54
CA LEU A 642 -13.35 4.86 0.81
C LEU A 642 -14.70 4.33 1.28
N THR A 643 -14.65 3.18 1.95
CA THR A 643 -15.85 2.60 2.58
C THR A 643 -15.90 2.98 4.06
N LEU A 644 -17.11 3.07 4.62
CA LEU A 644 -17.32 3.28 6.05
C LEU A 644 -16.53 2.28 6.92
N ARG A 645 -16.38 1.03 6.44
CA ARG A 645 -15.64 -0.03 7.15
C ARG A 645 -14.13 0.25 7.14
N SER A 646 -13.61 0.88 6.10
CA SER A 646 -12.21 1.32 6.05
C SER A 646 -11.94 2.37 7.14
N ILE A 647 -12.82 3.37 7.26
CA ILE A 647 -12.71 4.41 8.30
C ILE A 647 -12.85 3.83 9.71
N ALA A 648 -13.88 3.00 9.95
CA ALA A 648 -14.11 2.39 11.27
C ALA A 648 -12.91 1.54 11.73
N ASN A 649 -12.29 0.79 10.80
CA ASN A 649 -11.10 0.01 11.09
C ASN A 649 -9.86 0.90 11.33
N ALA A 650 -9.72 1.98 10.56
CA ALA A 650 -8.60 2.90 10.69
C ALA A 650 -8.64 3.67 12.02
N LEU A 651 -9.78 4.28 12.36
CA LEU A 651 -9.97 4.93 13.64
C LEU A 651 -9.95 3.95 14.80
N GLY A 652 -10.52 2.75 14.66
CA GLY A 652 -10.39 1.71 15.69
C GLY A 652 -8.95 1.28 15.97
N ARG A 653 -8.03 1.41 14.99
CA ARG A 653 -6.59 1.17 15.18
C ARG A 653 -5.87 2.38 15.76
N TYR A 654 -6.28 3.58 15.39
CA TYR A 654 -5.71 4.85 15.84
C TYR A 654 -6.10 5.17 17.30
N SER A 655 -7.37 4.97 17.66
CA SER A 655 -7.94 5.15 19.00
C SER A 655 -7.70 3.98 19.96
N SER A 656 -7.16 2.85 19.47
CA SER A 656 -6.74 1.75 20.36
C SER A 656 -5.58 2.23 21.23
N PRO A 657 -5.61 2.04 22.57
CA PRO A 657 -4.52 2.43 23.46
C PRO A 657 -3.29 1.56 23.20
N LYS A 658 -2.51 1.94 22.19
CA LYS A 658 -1.09 1.62 22.10
C LYS A 658 -0.25 2.65 22.87
N ARG A 659 -0.84 3.77 23.30
CA ARG A 659 -0.27 4.64 24.34
C ARG A 659 -0.70 4.07 25.70
N VAL A 660 0.27 3.79 26.57
CA VAL A 660 0.19 3.12 27.89
C VAL A 660 0.12 1.57 27.88
N ARG A 661 1.03 0.93 27.16
CA ARG A 661 1.74 -0.23 27.73
C ARG A 661 3.17 0.22 27.97
N GLU A 662 3.38 1.02 29.00
CA GLU A 662 4.74 1.26 29.47
C GLU A 662 5.37 -0.13 29.72
N PRO A 663 6.51 -0.43 29.09
CA PRO A 663 7.26 -1.62 29.42
C PRO A 663 7.56 -1.56 30.92
N ILE A 664 7.33 -2.66 31.64
CA ILE A 664 7.78 -2.76 33.03
C ILE A 664 9.29 -2.49 33.00
N SER A 665 9.74 -1.51 33.79
CA SER A 665 11.16 -1.17 33.86
C SER A 665 11.99 -2.41 34.21
N VAL A 666 13.23 -2.43 33.72
CA VAL A 666 14.16 -3.55 33.95
C VAL A 666 14.32 -3.80 35.45
N ASP A 667 14.52 -2.75 36.25
CA ASP A 667 14.64 -2.82 37.70
C ASP A 667 13.45 -3.49 38.37
N ARG A 668 12.22 -3.19 37.90
CA ARG A 668 11.00 -3.81 38.45
C ARG A 668 10.86 -5.27 38.03
N LEU A 669 11.32 -5.65 36.85
CA LEU A 669 11.37 -7.06 36.45
C LEU A 669 12.41 -7.84 37.28
N GLU A 670 13.57 -7.25 37.53
CA GLU A 670 14.61 -7.83 38.37
C GLU A 670 14.12 -8.03 39.80
N GLU A 671 13.39 -7.06 40.34
CA GLU A 671 12.84 -7.17 41.69
C GLU A 671 11.73 -8.22 41.79
N ILE A 672 10.86 -8.34 40.78
CA ILE A 672 9.90 -9.45 40.68
C ILE A 672 10.63 -10.80 40.62
N ASN A 673 11.71 -10.90 39.85
CA ASN A 673 12.49 -12.13 39.74
C ASN A 673 13.10 -12.50 41.09
N ARG A 674 13.72 -11.54 41.78
CA ARG A 674 14.29 -11.72 43.12
C ARG A 674 13.26 -12.22 44.12
N LEU A 675 12.08 -11.60 44.17
CA LEU A 675 11.02 -11.99 45.10
C LEU A 675 10.41 -13.36 44.76
N VAL A 676 10.27 -13.71 43.47
CA VAL A 676 9.85 -15.06 43.09
C VAL A 676 10.88 -16.09 43.55
N ASP A 677 12.17 -15.83 43.38
CA ASP A 677 13.25 -16.73 43.79
C ASP A 677 13.31 -16.86 45.32
N GLU A 678 13.07 -15.77 46.04
CA GLU A 678 13.03 -15.75 47.51
C GLU A 678 11.83 -16.54 48.08
N TYR A 679 10.68 -16.47 47.43
CA TYR A 679 9.41 -17.03 47.91
C TYR A 679 9.10 -18.43 47.40
N ALA A 680 9.74 -18.85 46.30
CA ALA A 680 9.53 -20.18 45.73
C ALA A 680 9.82 -21.27 46.77
N GLY A 681 8.84 -22.16 46.97
CA GLY A 681 8.92 -23.26 47.94
C GLY A 681 8.69 -22.88 49.40
N LYS A 682 8.56 -21.58 49.73
CA LYS A 682 8.16 -21.10 51.06
C LYS A 682 6.67 -20.77 51.15
N PHE A 683 6.06 -20.42 50.02
CA PHE A 683 4.65 -20.05 49.93
C PHE A 683 4.00 -20.75 48.73
N THR A 684 2.68 -20.94 48.80
CA THR A 684 1.88 -21.44 47.67
C THR A 684 1.87 -20.43 46.53
N VAL A 685 1.58 -20.89 45.32
CA VAL A 685 1.61 -20.05 44.10
C VAL A 685 0.72 -18.80 44.24
N ILE A 686 -0.44 -18.94 44.87
CA ILE A 686 -1.39 -17.84 45.09
C ILE A 686 -0.83 -16.84 46.10
N GLU A 687 -0.22 -17.33 47.17
CA GLU A 687 0.39 -16.48 48.20
C GLU A 687 1.59 -15.70 47.67
N ILE A 688 2.43 -16.31 46.82
CA ILE A 688 3.55 -15.60 46.17
C ILE A 688 3.05 -14.43 45.34
N VAL A 689 2.04 -14.67 44.49
CA VAL A 689 1.45 -13.61 43.66
C VAL A 689 0.93 -12.47 44.54
N ASN A 690 0.22 -12.77 45.62
CA ASN A 690 -0.33 -11.75 46.51
C ASN A 690 0.75 -11.01 47.32
N LYS A 691 1.77 -11.73 47.81
CA LYS A 691 2.90 -11.15 48.53
C LYS A 691 3.70 -10.20 47.65
N ILE A 692 4.10 -10.63 46.46
CA ILE A 692 4.86 -9.77 45.52
C ILE A 692 4.05 -8.52 45.16
N ARG A 693 2.74 -8.67 44.94
CA ARG A 693 1.87 -7.52 44.67
C ARG A 693 1.83 -6.53 45.83
N THR A 694 1.72 -7.03 47.05
CA THR A 694 1.67 -6.20 48.26
C THR A 694 3.02 -5.51 48.48
N THR A 695 4.12 -6.26 48.37
CA THR A 695 5.49 -5.74 48.56
C THR A 695 5.86 -4.67 47.53
N LEU A 696 5.40 -4.80 46.29
CA LEU A 696 5.73 -3.87 45.20
C LEU A 696 4.64 -2.83 44.93
N ASN A 697 3.59 -2.78 45.76
CA ASN A 697 2.43 -1.90 45.60
C ASN A 697 1.85 -1.90 44.16
N LEU A 698 1.67 -3.09 43.59
CA LEU A 698 1.27 -3.25 42.18
C LEU A 698 -0.24 -3.18 42.02
N ASP A 699 -0.70 -2.26 41.17
CA ASP A 699 -2.10 -2.14 40.74
C ASP A 699 -2.60 -3.46 40.11
N TYR A 700 -3.91 -3.72 40.17
CA TYR A 700 -4.59 -4.91 39.65
C TYR A 700 -4.46 -5.07 38.12
N ARG A 701 -3.86 -4.09 37.43
CA ARG A 701 -3.68 -4.08 35.98
C ARG A 701 -2.84 -5.27 35.49
N CYS A 702 -3.34 -5.88 34.42
CA CYS A 702 -3.04 -7.21 33.87
C CYS A 702 -1.57 -7.56 33.50
N ASN A 703 -0.63 -6.62 33.54
CA ASN A 703 0.76 -6.85 33.08
C ASN A 703 1.64 -7.54 34.14
N TYR A 704 1.52 -7.17 35.42
CA TYR A 704 2.41 -7.69 36.47
C TYR A 704 2.07 -9.12 36.89
N HIS A 705 0.79 -9.42 37.06
CA HIS A 705 0.32 -10.77 37.39
C HIS A 705 0.82 -11.81 36.37
N SER A 706 0.72 -11.48 35.08
CA SER A 706 1.21 -12.35 34.00
C SER A 706 2.72 -12.59 34.08
N LYS A 707 3.51 -11.59 34.48
CA LYS A 707 4.96 -11.69 34.58
C LYS A 707 5.41 -12.50 35.79
N ILE A 708 4.77 -12.29 36.94
CA ILE A 708 5.00 -13.10 38.15
C ILE A 708 4.71 -14.57 37.83
N CYS A 709 3.53 -14.87 37.28
CA CYS A 709 3.16 -16.24 36.92
C CYS A 709 4.09 -16.85 35.86
N TRP A 710 4.55 -16.07 34.87
CA TRP A 710 5.51 -16.55 33.87
C TRP A 710 6.88 -16.86 34.49
N ARG A 711 7.41 -15.97 35.35
CA ARG A 711 8.69 -16.21 36.04
C ARG A 711 8.62 -17.47 36.90
N MET A 712 7.53 -17.66 37.64
CA MET A 712 7.30 -18.89 38.40
C MET A 712 7.22 -20.13 37.49
N SER A 713 6.65 -19.98 36.29
CA SER A 713 6.50 -21.09 35.33
C SER A 713 7.84 -21.63 34.81
N VAL A 714 8.89 -20.80 34.84
CA VAL A 714 10.26 -21.17 34.44
C VAL A 714 11.20 -21.38 35.63
N HIS A 715 10.72 -21.21 36.86
CA HIS A 715 11.54 -21.35 38.06
C HIS A 715 11.87 -22.83 38.35
N PRO A 716 13.12 -23.19 38.70
CA PRO A 716 13.54 -24.58 38.90
C PRO A 716 12.67 -25.37 39.87
N TYR A 717 12.24 -24.75 40.99
CA TYR A 717 11.36 -25.39 41.98
C TYR A 717 10.05 -25.89 41.37
N TYR A 718 9.33 -25.03 40.64
CA TYR A 718 8.05 -25.40 40.03
C TYR A 718 8.24 -26.31 38.82
N LEU A 719 9.35 -26.19 38.09
CA LEU A 719 9.70 -27.14 37.04
C LEU A 719 9.92 -28.55 37.61
N ALA A 720 10.63 -28.69 38.74
CA ALA A 720 10.82 -29.96 39.42
C ALA A 720 9.49 -30.54 39.91
N LYS A 721 8.66 -29.73 40.59
CA LYS A 721 7.32 -30.11 41.05
C LYS A 721 6.43 -30.57 39.90
N SER A 722 6.53 -29.89 38.76
CA SER A 722 5.77 -30.21 37.55
C SER A 722 6.15 -31.55 36.90
N ARG A 723 7.34 -32.12 37.17
CA ARG A 723 7.76 -33.39 36.53
C ARG A 723 7.03 -34.62 37.08
N ASN A 724 6.56 -34.54 38.32
CA ASN A 724 5.93 -35.67 39.02
C ASN A 724 4.41 -35.70 38.89
N ILE A 725 3.84 -34.88 38.00
CA ILE A 725 2.40 -34.76 37.81
C ILE A 725 1.98 -35.64 36.62
N ASP A 726 0.98 -36.49 36.81
CA ASP A 726 0.34 -37.20 35.69
C ASP A 726 -0.59 -36.26 34.93
N TYR A 727 -0.08 -35.67 33.87
CA TYR A 727 -0.84 -34.74 33.03
C TYR A 727 -1.94 -35.41 32.21
N ASN A 728 -1.93 -36.74 32.03
CA ASN A 728 -3.04 -37.45 31.37
C ASN A 728 -4.27 -37.47 32.29
N ASP A 729 -4.06 -37.80 33.58
CA ASP A 729 -5.12 -37.75 34.58
C ASP A 729 -5.71 -36.34 34.70
N VAL A 730 -4.85 -35.32 34.84
CA VAL A 730 -5.31 -33.93 34.95
C VAL A 730 -6.05 -33.48 33.68
N ALA A 731 -5.57 -33.87 32.49
CA ALA A 731 -6.27 -33.59 31.23
C ALA A 731 -7.65 -34.24 31.18
N ASN A 732 -7.78 -35.48 31.67
CA ASN A 732 -9.05 -36.22 31.72
C ASN A 732 -10.01 -35.60 32.73
N ARG A 733 -9.55 -35.23 33.93
CA ARG A 733 -10.36 -34.52 34.95
C ARG A 733 -10.88 -33.17 34.43
N ILE A 734 -10.07 -32.44 33.65
CA ILE A 734 -10.50 -31.18 33.02
C ILE A 734 -11.48 -31.45 31.87
N ALA A 735 -11.22 -32.44 31.01
CA ALA A 735 -12.06 -32.75 29.85
C ALA A 735 -13.45 -33.28 30.25
N THR A 736 -13.53 -34.02 31.35
CA THR A 736 -14.80 -34.54 31.92
C THR A 736 -15.54 -33.51 32.76
N GLY A 737 -14.95 -32.33 33.00
CA GLY A 737 -15.54 -31.26 33.81
C GLY A 737 -15.49 -31.52 35.32
N GLN A 738 -14.74 -32.52 35.79
CA GLN A 738 -14.55 -32.82 37.22
C GLN A 738 -13.72 -31.75 37.95
N THR A 739 -12.84 -31.05 37.24
CA THR A 739 -12.08 -29.91 37.78
C THR A 739 -11.86 -28.84 36.70
N THR A 740 -11.50 -27.63 37.12
CA THR A 740 -11.05 -26.57 36.21
C THR A 740 -9.53 -26.49 36.21
N ALA A 741 -8.92 -25.94 35.15
CA ALA A 741 -7.47 -25.74 35.10
C ALA A 741 -6.97 -24.89 36.28
N THR A 742 -7.74 -23.89 36.70
CA THR A 742 -7.42 -23.04 37.86
C THR A 742 -7.45 -23.82 39.18
N LEU A 743 -8.46 -24.67 39.39
CA LEU A 743 -8.55 -25.49 40.60
C LEU A 743 -7.47 -26.57 40.64
N ALA A 744 -7.21 -27.24 39.52
CA ALA A 744 -6.12 -28.21 39.42
C ALA A 744 -4.75 -27.56 39.65
N ALA A 745 -4.52 -26.34 39.15
CA ALA A 745 -3.27 -25.61 39.40
C ALA A 745 -3.09 -25.25 40.89
N LYS A 746 -4.19 -24.94 41.58
CA LYS A 746 -4.21 -24.68 43.03
C LYS A 746 -3.96 -25.95 43.84
N GLU A 747 -4.61 -27.06 43.48
CA GLU A 747 -4.46 -28.38 44.13
C GLU A 747 -3.02 -28.90 44.00
N LEU A 748 -2.44 -28.77 42.80
CA LEU A 748 -1.08 -29.22 42.50
C LEU A 748 -0.02 -28.19 42.91
N ASP A 749 -0.45 -27.01 43.36
CA ASP A 749 0.38 -25.87 43.72
C ASP A 749 1.50 -25.59 42.69
N ILE A 750 1.08 -25.44 41.43
CA ILE A 750 1.94 -25.07 40.31
C ILE A 750 1.35 -23.88 39.54
N PRO A 751 2.19 -23.08 38.84
CA PRO A 751 1.69 -21.97 38.05
C PRO A 751 0.70 -22.44 36.98
N LEU A 752 -0.45 -21.76 36.90
CA LEU A 752 -1.49 -22.06 35.91
C LEU A 752 -0.94 -22.11 34.46
N PRO A 753 -0.04 -21.20 34.02
CA PRO A 753 0.56 -21.30 32.68
C PRO A 753 1.36 -22.59 32.46
N THR A 754 2.07 -23.09 33.48
CA THR A 754 2.80 -24.37 33.44
C THR A 754 1.83 -25.53 33.27
N LEU A 755 0.77 -25.59 34.08
CA LEU A 755 -0.24 -26.64 33.98
C LEU A 755 -0.90 -26.63 32.60
N VAL A 756 -1.41 -25.48 32.16
CA VAL A 756 -2.11 -25.36 30.87
C VAL A 756 -1.21 -25.74 29.70
N SER A 757 0.06 -25.36 29.74
CA SER A 757 1.05 -25.74 28.71
C SER A 757 1.25 -27.25 28.65
N LYS A 758 1.45 -27.91 29.80
CA LYS A 758 1.70 -29.35 29.89
C LYS A 758 0.47 -30.18 29.52
N VAL A 759 -0.70 -29.80 30.05
CA VAL A 759 -1.97 -30.46 29.75
C VAL A 759 -2.32 -30.29 28.25
N ARG A 760 -2.06 -29.13 27.64
CA ARG A 760 -2.23 -28.90 26.19
C ARG A 760 -1.37 -29.82 25.33
N ASN A 761 -0.14 -30.10 25.74
CA ASN A 761 0.74 -31.01 25.00
C ASN A 761 0.24 -32.45 25.02
N VAL A 762 -0.50 -32.83 26.07
CA VAL A 762 -1.10 -34.15 26.23
C VAL A 762 -2.42 -34.28 25.48
N ASN A 763 -3.27 -33.26 25.52
CA ASN A 763 -4.57 -33.29 24.85
C ASN A 763 -4.88 -31.94 24.16
N SER A 764 -4.66 -31.87 22.85
CA SER A 764 -4.91 -30.65 22.06
C SER A 764 -6.39 -30.20 22.04
N LYS A 765 -7.33 -31.05 22.46
CA LYS A 765 -8.78 -30.78 22.49
C LYS A 765 -9.30 -30.16 23.80
N LEU A 766 -8.43 -29.73 24.72
CA LEU A 766 -8.80 -29.21 26.04
C LEU A 766 -9.76 -28.01 26.06
N TYR A 767 -9.84 -27.24 24.98
CA TYR A 767 -10.75 -26.10 24.93
C TYR A 767 -12.15 -26.57 24.57
N SER A 768 -12.88 -27.06 25.58
CA SER A 768 -14.30 -27.33 25.44
C SER A 768 -14.98 -26.10 24.83
N PRO A 769 -15.68 -26.24 23.69
CA PRO A 769 -16.46 -25.15 23.11
C PRO A 769 -17.65 -24.77 23.99
N LYS A 770 -18.03 -25.64 24.95
CA LYS A 770 -19.10 -25.40 25.91
C LYS A 770 -18.62 -24.45 27.00
N TRP A 771 -19.45 -23.48 27.31
CA TRP A 771 -19.24 -22.53 28.41
C TRP A 771 -20.09 -22.96 29.60
N THR A 772 -19.46 -23.08 30.77
CA THR A 772 -20.16 -23.26 32.05
C THR A 772 -20.70 -21.92 32.55
N GLU A 773 -21.68 -21.94 33.45
CA GLU A 773 -22.24 -20.72 34.04
C GLU A 773 -21.19 -19.92 34.81
N GLU A 774 -20.30 -20.60 35.54
CA GLU A 774 -19.17 -19.99 36.24
C GLU A 774 -18.24 -19.24 35.27
N GLU A 775 -17.88 -19.86 34.14
CA GLU A 775 -17.03 -19.23 33.14
C GLU A 775 -17.69 -18.00 32.50
N ILE A 776 -19.01 -18.06 32.30
CA ILE A 776 -19.79 -16.94 31.78
C ILE A 776 -19.82 -15.80 32.79
N ARG A 777 -20.09 -16.09 34.06
CA ARG A 777 -20.14 -15.09 35.13
C ARG A 777 -18.80 -14.37 35.27
N ARG A 778 -17.70 -15.12 35.34
CA ARG A 778 -16.34 -14.53 35.39
C ARG A 778 -15.99 -13.70 34.16
N LEU A 779 -16.47 -14.10 32.98
CA LEU A 779 -16.25 -13.32 31.76
C LEU A 779 -17.04 -12.02 31.79
N VAL A 780 -18.28 -12.05 32.27
CA VAL A 780 -19.13 -10.86 32.44
C VAL A 780 -18.49 -9.91 33.45
N ASP A 781 -18.14 -10.41 34.64
CA ASP A 781 -17.48 -9.63 35.69
C ASP A 781 -16.17 -9.00 35.18
N TYR A 782 -15.34 -9.77 34.49
CA TYR A 782 -14.08 -9.27 33.92
C TYR A 782 -14.30 -8.17 32.87
N VAL A 783 -15.32 -8.32 32.02
CA VAL A 783 -15.62 -7.31 30.99
C VAL A 783 -16.19 -6.04 31.61
N GLN A 784 -17.04 -6.17 32.64
CA GLN A 784 -17.66 -5.03 33.32
C GLN A 784 -16.71 -4.27 34.24
N THR A 785 -15.69 -4.95 34.79
CA THR A 785 -14.66 -4.33 35.65
C THR A 785 -13.53 -3.67 34.84
N CYS A 786 -13.56 -3.74 33.51
CA CYS A 786 -12.56 -3.10 32.65
C CYS A 786 -13.07 -1.76 32.12
N ASP A 787 -12.45 -0.65 32.54
CA ASP A 787 -12.68 0.71 32.00
C ASP A 787 -12.23 0.88 30.54
N SER A 788 -11.58 -0.15 29.97
CA SER A 788 -11.04 -0.13 28.60
C SER A 788 -11.28 -1.48 27.93
N LYS A 789 -10.89 -1.60 26.65
CA LYS A 789 -11.10 -2.84 25.89
C LYS A 789 -10.50 -4.05 26.63
N PRO A 790 -11.32 -5.03 27.05
CA PRO A 790 -10.86 -6.11 27.91
C PRO A 790 -9.84 -7.01 27.19
N ASP A 791 -8.72 -7.31 27.85
CA ASP A 791 -7.64 -8.13 27.29
C ASP A 791 -8.04 -9.62 27.33
N MET A 792 -8.64 -10.08 26.24
CA MET A 792 -9.08 -11.48 26.12
C MET A 792 -7.92 -12.49 26.11
N VAL A 793 -6.68 -12.06 25.84
CA VAL A 793 -5.51 -12.93 25.98
C VAL A 793 -5.22 -13.12 27.46
N PHE A 794 -5.22 -12.06 28.25
CA PHE A 794 -5.11 -12.14 29.70
C PHE A 794 -6.23 -12.98 30.31
N PHE A 795 -7.49 -12.70 29.99
CA PHE A 795 -8.62 -13.47 30.51
C PHE A 795 -8.56 -14.95 30.14
N SER A 796 -8.16 -15.26 28.90
CA SER A 796 -7.98 -16.66 28.47
C SER A 796 -6.91 -17.41 29.28
N ARG A 797 -5.86 -16.69 29.73
CA ARG A 797 -4.83 -17.25 30.60
C ARG A 797 -5.32 -17.39 32.04
N LEU A 798 -6.13 -16.43 32.52
CA LEU A 798 -6.71 -16.44 33.86
C LEU A 798 -7.69 -17.61 34.06
N ILE A 799 -8.56 -17.84 33.07
CA ILE A 799 -9.56 -18.91 33.14
C ILE A 799 -9.00 -20.28 32.75
N GLY A 800 -7.97 -20.32 31.89
CA GLY A 800 -7.24 -21.53 31.50
C GLY A 800 -8.01 -22.54 30.65
N THR A 801 -9.33 -22.44 30.58
CA THR A 801 -10.25 -23.39 29.92
C THR A 801 -10.80 -22.91 28.57
N LYS A 802 -10.48 -21.67 28.17
CA LYS A 802 -10.92 -21.05 26.92
C LYS A 802 -9.76 -20.32 26.24
N SER A 803 -9.72 -20.34 24.92
CA SER A 803 -8.78 -19.53 24.12
C SER A 803 -9.24 -18.08 24.04
N SER A 804 -8.32 -17.15 23.78
CA SER A 804 -8.64 -15.73 23.59
C SER A 804 -9.67 -15.49 22.48
N MET A 805 -9.66 -16.33 21.45
CA MET A 805 -10.65 -16.30 20.38
C MET A 805 -12.03 -16.76 20.86
N GLN A 806 -12.10 -17.83 21.67
CA GLN A 806 -13.36 -18.28 22.27
C GLN A 806 -13.91 -17.23 23.24
N CYS A 807 -13.06 -16.60 24.07
CA CYS A 807 -13.46 -15.51 24.97
C CYS A 807 -14.04 -14.34 24.16
N ASN A 808 -13.32 -13.85 23.14
CA ASN A 808 -13.82 -12.80 22.24
C ASN A 808 -15.17 -13.16 21.61
N THR A 809 -15.29 -14.39 21.09
CA THR A 809 -16.52 -14.87 20.45
C THR A 809 -17.68 -14.90 21.43
N LYS A 810 -17.43 -15.32 22.69
CA LYS A 810 -18.46 -15.37 23.72
C LYS A 810 -18.89 -13.97 24.17
N VAL A 811 -17.95 -13.03 24.36
CA VAL A 811 -18.28 -11.62 24.66
C VAL A 811 -19.17 -11.03 23.56
N PHE A 812 -18.83 -11.29 22.29
CA PHE A 812 -19.66 -10.86 21.17
C PHE A 812 -21.09 -11.44 21.24
N HIS A 813 -21.23 -12.72 21.56
CA HIS A 813 -22.56 -13.34 21.75
C HIS A 813 -23.32 -12.78 22.95
N LEU A 814 -22.65 -12.52 24.07
CA LEU A 814 -23.27 -11.96 25.28
C LEU A 814 -23.77 -10.52 25.01
N ARG A 815 -23.00 -9.72 24.27
CA ARG A 815 -23.44 -8.38 23.81
C ARG A 815 -24.65 -8.44 22.89
N ARG A 816 -24.65 -9.35 21.91
CA ARG A 816 -25.80 -9.54 21.01
C ARG A 816 -27.07 -9.97 21.76
N LYS A 817 -26.93 -10.64 22.90
CA LYS A 817 -28.04 -11.03 23.78
C LYS A 817 -28.43 -9.96 24.80
N GLY A 818 -27.80 -8.77 24.79
CA GLY A 818 -28.07 -7.71 25.74
C GLY A 818 -27.59 -7.98 27.17
N ILE A 819 -26.79 -9.03 27.39
CA ILE A 819 -26.25 -9.38 28.71
C ILE A 819 -25.04 -8.50 29.06
N LEU A 820 -24.32 -8.01 28.05
CA LEU A 820 -23.25 -7.03 28.18
C LEU A 820 -23.60 -5.77 27.36
N PRO A 821 -23.20 -4.56 27.79
CA PRO A 821 -23.42 -3.34 27.04
C PRO A 821 -22.78 -3.39 25.66
N SER A 822 -23.36 -2.66 24.70
CA SER A 822 -22.80 -2.55 23.36
C SER A 822 -21.43 -1.86 23.42
N ILE A 823 -20.57 -2.04 22.40
CA ILE A 823 -19.28 -1.33 22.36
C ILE A 823 -19.48 0.19 22.30
N GLY A 824 -20.64 0.65 21.80
CA GLY A 824 -21.00 2.07 21.78
C GLY A 824 -21.29 2.62 23.18
N ASP A 825 -21.89 1.81 24.05
CA ASP A 825 -22.38 2.26 25.37
C ASP A 825 -21.28 2.25 26.46
N MET A 826 -20.10 1.69 26.17
CA MET A 826 -18.96 1.64 27.11
C MET A 826 -17.94 2.78 26.90
N VAL A 827 -18.14 3.65 25.91
CA VAL A 827 -17.22 4.74 25.54
C VAL A 827 -17.84 6.13 25.80
N GLU A 828 -19.13 6.18 26.15
CA GLU A 828 -19.74 7.30 26.87
C GLU A 828 -19.36 7.24 28.35
#